data_AF-A0A5F5XQL1-F1
#
_entry.id   AF-A0A5F5XQL1-F1
#
_cell.length_a   1.000
_cell.length_b   1.000
_cell.length_c   1.000
_cell.angle_alpha   90.00
_cell.angle_beta   90.00
_cell.angle_gamma   90.00
#
_symmetry.space_group_name_H-M   'P 1'
#
loop_
_entity.id
_entity.type
_entity.pdbx_description
1 polymer ?
#
loop_
_entity_poly.entity_id
_entity_poly.type
_entity_poly.pdbx_seq_one_letter_code
_entity_poly.pdbx_strand_id
1 'polypeptide(L)'
;MVFRCLCLFSGQVAVWAPAWPWKCGYGLGSAVSVGRAGLPRGPPPPPPALVQLMVPADAHRGPSPSSCRSQVAMDDLGENTTVLSTLRSLNNFISQRVEAGSGLDAPASAQGSLQMQYQESMQLEERAERIRSKSQVVQVEREKTQLELSHKRARVELERAASTSARRYEREVDRNQELLTRIRQLQEREAEAEERMKEQLERHRRCRQSLDAAGQKLREKEDGLAAAGETINALKGKVSELQWSVMNQEMQVKSLESEKQELQEQLALQRKKCQEANEKVQELQARQEARADQEQRIRDLEQKLSLQEQDAAVVKNMKSELVRLPKMERELKQLREESAYLREMRETNGLLREELEGLRRRLGRQEKMQESLAVLELEKEKLLAKLQSWERLEQTTGLNIRTPEDLSRFIVDLQQRELALQDRNNVITSSARGLEKVRQQLQEEVRQASGQLLEERKRRETQEALARRLQKRVLLLTKERDGMRAILGSYDSELTPAEYSPQLTRRMREAEDMVQKVHAHSSEMEAQLSQALEELGGQKQRADMLEVEVKMLQCQTSASERGFPVSREEVSSLRLKIEELEGERGRLEEEKKTLEAQLERLTLQGGYDQSKTKVLHMSMNPASAAKQRLREDQARLQEECERLRELVRALERGGPVPADLEGRRGSALVQGGSRAEEAGGECRAEKPAAEGGLSHKDPGVPEGLLRAHGLPDRRHHGEPVPADVHVRRAQGRLPHLQAPKAWPRRTQGSCRTAHSTDGKLRPRPHVRGSRPRPVPRPASLGPRCRSLQELLVLTRPAGPRIHACSMPSLHKTPA
;
A
#
# COMPACT_ATOMS: atom_id res chain seq x y z
N MET A 1 62.71 -50.66 9.78
CA MET A 1 63.60 -51.08 8.67
C MET A 1 62.69 -51.32 7.48
N VAL A 2 62.87 -50.80 6.26
CA VAL A 2 63.80 -49.85 5.61
C VAL A 2 62.98 -49.27 4.41
N PHE A 3 63.04 -48.01 3.97
CA PHE A 3 63.94 -46.86 4.21
C PHE A 3 63.08 -45.58 4.49
N ARG A 4 63.58 -44.44 5.02
CA ARG A 4 64.29 -43.30 4.37
C ARG A 4 63.50 -42.63 3.22
N CYS A 5 63.35 -41.31 3.10
CA CYS A 5 63.35 -40.15 4.03
C CYS A 5 63.37 -38.87 3.15
N LEU A 6 62.83 -37.74 3.65
CA LEU A 6 63.21 -36.36 3.23
C LEU A 6 62.83 -35.99 1.76
N CYS A 7 62.74 -34.72 1.31
CA CYS A 7 62.96 -33.42 1.96
C CYS A 7 62.26 -32.26 1.21
N LEU A 8 62.10 -31.11 1.90
CA LEU A 8 62.23 -29.71 1.41
C LEU A 8 61.30 -29.10 0.31
N PHE A 9 60.86 -27.86 0.57
CA PHE A 9 60.95 -26.59 -0.23
C PHE A 9 60.69 -26.62 -1.76
N SER A 10 60.18 -25.58 -2.44
CA SER A 10 59.72 -24.20 -2.13
C SER A 10 59.02 -23.63 -3.40
N GLY A 11 58.30 -22.50 -3.43
CA GLY A 11 58.09 -21.43 -2.44
C GLY A 11 56.71 -20.75 -2.59
N GLN A 12 56.43 -19.63 -1.91
CA GLN A 12 56.52 -18.25 -2.43
C GLN A 12 55.51 -17.94 -3.57
N VAL A 13 54.75 -16.83 -3.61
CA VAL A 13 54.66 -15.60 -2.78
C VAL A 13 53.28 -14.93 -3.12
N ALA A 14 52.59 -14.11 -2.32
CA ALA A 14 52.80 -13.49 -1.00
C ALA A 14 51.47 -13.16 -0.29
N VAL A 15 51.53 -12.95 1.04
CA VAL A 15 51.16 -11.71 1.79
C VAL A 15 50.20 -10.75 1.04
N TRP A 16 49.10 -10.24 1.59
CA TRP A 16 49.00 -9.53 2.89
C TRP A 16 47.83 -9.95 3.80
N ALA A 17 48.17 -10.05 5.09
CA ALA A 17 47.28 -9.90 6.26
C ALA A 17 47.61 -8.49 6.88
N PRO A 18 47.30 -8.11 8.14
CA PRO A 18 46.60 -8.83 9.22
C PRO A 18 45.66 -7.98 10.12
N ALA A 19 45.12 -8.63 11.16
CA ALA A 19 45.06 -8.14 12.55
C ALA A 19 44.11 -7.03 13.03
N TRP A 20 43.68 -7.06 14.32
CA TRP A 20 43.45 -8.14 15.33
C TRP A 20 42.44 -7.53 16.37
N PRO A 21 41.94 -8.24 17.42
CA PRO A 21 40.58 -7.96 17.95
C PRO A 21 40.45 -7.61 19.47
N TRP A 22 39.19 -7.47 19.91
CA TRP A 22 38.61 -7.74 21.26
C TRP A 22 38.65 -6.71 22.43
N LYS A 23 37.43 -6.28 22.81
CA LYS A 23 36.77 -6.26 24.16
C LYS A 23 37.27 -5.39 25.35
N CYS A 24 36.25 -4.95 26.13
CA CYS A 24 36.27 -4.37 27.51
C CYS A 24 36.88 -2.95 27.66
N GLY A 25 36.43 -2.04 28.54
CA GLY A 25 35.26 -1.99 29.46
C GLY A 25 35.44 -0.89 30.55
N TYR A 26 34.34 -0.39 31.15
CA TYR A 26 34.25 0.54 32.33
C TYR A 26 34.67 2.03 32.21
N GLY A 27 34.09 2.88 33.10
CA GLY A 27 34.50 4.28 33.39
C GLY A 27 33.59 5.38 32.79
N LEU A 28 32.40 5.69 33.32
CA LEU A 28 32.09 6.58 34.47
C LEU A 28 32.73 7.99 34.44
N GLY A 29 31.87 9.02 34.38
CA GLY A 29 32.23 10.44 34.55
C GLY A 29 31.00 11.35 34.50
N SER A 30 30.51 11.82 35.66
CA SER A 30 29.36 12.73 35.76
C SER A 30 29.78 14.16 36.06
N ALA A 31 29.06 15.14 35.51
CA ALA A 31 29.04 16.52 35.98
C ALA A 31 27.58 17.02 35.98
N VAL A 32 27.16 17.67 37.07
CA VAL A 32 25.77 18.12 37.29
C VAL A 32 25.74 19.64 37.40
N SER A 33 24.88 20.29 36.60
CA SER A 33 24.54 21.72 36.75
C SER A 33 23.08 22.01 36.39
N VAL A 34 22.25 21.93 37.42
CA VAL A 34 20.95 22.61 37.64
C VAL A 34 20.44 23.60 36.56
N GLY A 35 19.32 23.25 35.92
CA GLY A 35 18.06 23.94 36.22
C GLY A 35 17.44 24.99 35.26
N ARG A 36 16.24 24.59 34.76
CA ARG A 36 14.97 25.38 34.78
C ARG A 36 14.63 26.28 33.57
N ALA A 37 13.32 26.24 33.25
CA ALA A 37 12.55 27.10 32.36
C ALA A 37 12.87 27.04 30.85
N GLY A 38 11.84 27.32 30.04
CA GLY A 38 11.95 27.45 28.59
C GLY A 38 10.82 28.33 28.04
N LEU A 39 11.01 28.87 26.83
CA LEU A 39 10.04 29.52 25.94
C LEU A 39 10.69 29.62 24.52
N PRO A 40 9.97 29.96 23.44
CA PRO A 40 10.39 29.65 22.06
C PRO A 40 11.19 30.75 21.33
N ARG A 41 11.53 30.42 20.06
CA ARG A 41 12.33 31.17 19.06
C ARG A 41 12.01 32.67 18.91
N GLY A 42 13.02 33.45 18.57
CA GLY A 42 12.91 34.82 18.00
C GLY A 42 13.44 34.93 16.55
N PRO A 43 12.97 35.90 15.75
CA PRO A 43 13.41 36.17 14.36
C PRO A 43 14.54 37.24 14.25
N PRO A 44 15.16 37.44 13.07
CA PRO A 44 16.26 38.40 12.84
C PRO A 44 15.84 39.89 12.77
N PRO A 45 16.80 40.86 12.81
CA PRO A 45 16.54 42.26 13.18
C PRO A 45 16.27 43.25 12.03
N PRO A 46 15.60 44.39 12.31
CA PRO A 46 15.46 45.56 11.41
C PRO A 46 16.56 46.64 11.61
N PRO A 47 16.69 47.61 10.67
CA PRO A 47 17.60 48.77 10.78
C PRO A 47 17.12 49.84 11.79
N PRO A 48 17.97 50.83 12.17
CA PRO A 48 17.82 51.55 13.45
C PRO A 48 16.76 52.65 13.48
N ALA A 49 16.26 52.92 14.68
CA ALA A 49 15.27 53.96 14.98
C ALA A 49 15.89 55.34 15.24
N LEU A 50 15.10 56.39 15.01
CA LEU A 50 15.34 57.76 15.50
C LEU A 50 14.64 57.94 16.87
N VAL A 51 15.22 58.76 17.74
CA VAL A 51 14.93 58.79 19.19
C VAL A 51 13.60 59.50 19.52
N GLN A 52 12.75 58.87 20.36
CA GLN A 52 11.70 59.58 21.08
C GLN A 52 11.24 58.87 22.39
N LEU A 53 11.76 59.34 23.53
CA LEU A 53 11.36 59.14 24.94
C LEU A 53 11.98 60.35 25.71
N MET A 54 11.45 60.95 26.79
CA MET A 54 10.41 60.52 27.74
C MET A 54 9.74 61.75 28.43
N VAL A 55 8.39 61.74 28.57
CA VAL A 55 7.62 61.73 29.87
C VAL A 55 7.90 62.81 30.96
N PRO A 56 6.89 63.39 31.66
CA PRO A 56 5.45 63.58 31.36
C PRO A 56 4.85 64.91 31.97
N ALA A 57 3.54 64.88 32.32
CA ALA A 57 2.82 65.65 33.36
C ALA A 57 2.20 67.03 33.04
N ASP A 58 0.89 66.97 32.75
CA ASP A 58 -0.22 67.65 33.44
C ASP A 58 -0.40 69.19 33.50
N ALA A 59 -1.60 69.55 33.02
CA ALA A 59 -2.57 70.48 33.62
C ALA A 59 -2.52 72.00 33.32
N HIS A 60 -3.74 72.55 33.40
CA HIS A 60 -4.18 73.94 33.37
C HIS A 60 -4.20 74.72 32.04
N ARG A 61 -5.25 75.55 31.99
CA ARG A 61 -5.69 76.45 30.92
C ARG A 61 -4.54 77.31 30.37
N GLY A 62 -4.47 77.45 29.05
CA GLY A 62 -3.45 78.25 28.38
C GLY A 62 -3.57 79.76 28.64
N PRO A 63 -2.44 80.50 28.67
CA PRO A 63 -2.40 81.95 28.68
C PRO A 63 -2.16 82.55 27.27
N SER A 64 -2.45 83.85 27.15
CA SER A 64 -2.09 84.71 26.02
C SER A 64 -0.57 84.92 25.86
N PRO A 65 -0.14 85.41 24.69
CA PRO A 65 0.76 86.57 24.68
C PRO A 65 0.09 87.81 24.04
N SER A 66 0.17 88.92 24.75
CA SER A 66 -0.14 90.25 24.23
C SER A 66 0.99 90.79 23.34
N SER A 67 0.67 91.45 22.22
CA SER A 67 1.08 92.85 21.98
C SER A 67 0.72 93.33 20.57
N CYS A 68 -0.36 94.10 20.46
CA CYS A 68 -0.46 95.24 19.55
C CYS A 68 -1.66 96.09 20.00
N ARG A 69 -1.49 97.41 20.14
CA ARG A 69 -2.54 98.27 20.72
C ARG A 69 -3.68 98.50 19.73
N SER A 70 -4.87 98.02 20.06
CA SER A 70 -6.10 98.72 19.70
C SER A 70 -6.18 99.99 20.55
N GLN A 71 -6.43 101.14 19.93
CA GLN A 71 -6.73 102.39 20.65
C GLN A 71 -7.95 103.05 20.01
N VAL A 72 -9.13 102.60 20.44
CA VAL A 72 -10.40 103.26 20.17
C VAL A 72 -10.50 104.48 21.08
N ALA A 73 -10.85 105.63 20.51
CA ALA A 73 -11.27 106.81 21.25
C ALA A 73 -12.41 107.47 20.47
N MET A 74 -13.58 107.49 21.08
CA MET A 74 -14.74 108.30 20.69
C MET A 74 -15.19 109.02 21.96
N ASP A 75 -15.37 110.33 21.84
CA ASP A 75 -16.18 111.24 22.65
C ASP A 75 -16.37 110.94 24.15
N ASP A 76 -15.75 111.77 24.99
CA ASP A 76 -16.32 112.19 26.28
C ASP A 76 -16.66 113.69 26.19
N LEU A 77 -17.80 114.09 26.77
CA LEU A 77 -18.35 115.45 26.73
C LEU A 77 -18.41 116.06 28.12
N GLY A 78 -18.00 117.32 28.24
CA GLY A 78 -17.99 118.09 29.49
C GLY A 78 -16.62 118.16 30.17
N GLU A 79 -16.29 119.17 30.97
CA GLU A 79 -17.09 120.37 31.30
C GLU A 79 -16.19 121.52 31.79
N ASN A 80 -16.69 122.75 31.70
CA ASN A 80 -16.40 123.89 32.59
C ASN A 80 -14.93 124.24 32.98
N THR A 81 -14.33 125.20 32.27
CA THR A 81 -13.67 126.43 32.82
C THR A 81 -13.22 127.29 31.61
N THR A 82 -13.66 128.54 31.36
CA THR A 82 -13.78 129.77 32.16
C THR A 82 -12.48 130.29 32.79
N VAL A 83 -12.30 131.61 32.71
CA VAL A 83 -11.22 132.43 33.32
C VAL A 83 -9.90 132.52 32.53
N LEU A 84 -9.49 133.77 32.22
CA LEU A 84 -8.34 134.22 31.40
C LEU A 84 -8.42 133.82 29.89
N SER A 85 -8.63 134.74 28.95
CA SER A 85 -7.79 135.93 28.77
C SER A 85 -8.47 137.11 28.03
N THR A 86 -9.79 137.26 28.13
CA THR A 86 -10.53 138.51 27.82
C THR A 86 -10.23 139.60 28.87
N LEU A 87 -8.95 139.92 29.06
CA LEU A 87 -8.42 140.83 30.08
C LEU A 87 -7.22 141.64 29.53
N ARG A 88 -7.41 142.27 28.35
CA ARG A 88 -6.52 143.36 27.87
C ARG A 88 -7.24 144.49 27.11
N SER A 89 -8.57 144.55 27.23
CA SER A 89 -9.34 145.79 27.10
C SER A 89 -10.10 145.98 28.43
N LEU A 90 -10.44 147.24 28.78
CA LEU A 90 -11.04 147.63 30.07
C LEU A 90 -10.13 147.52 31.31
N ASN A 91 -8.91 148.08 31.24
CA ASN A 91 -8.32 148.75 32.41
C ASN A 91 -7.67 150.09 32.03
N ASN A 92 -8.39 150.89 31.23
CA ASN A 92 -8.00 152.27 30.87
C ASN A 92 -9.21 153.09 30.37
N PHE A 93 -10.43 152.81 30.87
CA PHE A 93 -11.66 153.50 30.41
C PHE A 93 -12.76 153.70 31.47
N ILE A 94 -12.41 153.71 32.77
CA ILE A 94 -13.30 154.20 33.85
C ILE A 94 -12.52 155.14 34.78
N SER A 95 -11.98 156.22 34.21
CA SER A 95 -11.51 157.48 34.83
C SER A 95 -10.84 158.30 33.72
N GLN A 96 -11.26 159.51 33.35
CA GLN A 96 -12.41 160.35 33.73
C GLN A 96 -13.26 160.58 32.46
N ARG A 97 -14.59 160.37 32.50
CA ARG A 97 -15.64 161.36 32.81
C ARG A 97 -15.56 162.63 31.94
N VAL A 98 -16.63 162.86 31.18
CA VAL A 98 -16.88 164.10 30.42
C VAL A 98 -17.45 165.17 31.34
N GLU A 99 -16.83 166.34 31.35
CA GLU A 99 -17.44 167.63 31.69
C GLU A 99 -17.11 168.57 30.51
N ALA A 100 -18.10 169.02 29.76
CA ALA A 100 -18.93 170.21 30.00
C ALA A 100 -18.39 171.40 29.18
N GLY A 101 -19.11 171.75 28.11
CA GLY A 101 -18.83 172.95 27.34
C GLY A 101 -19.52 174.16 27.96
N SER A 102 -18.75 175.17 28.36
CA SER A 102 -19.25 176.50 28.70
C SER A 102 -18.12 177.51 28.47
N GLY A 103 -18.36 178.50 27.62
CA GLY A 103 -17.39 179.55 27.31
C GLY A 103 -17.65 180.80 28.14
N LEU A 104 -16.57 181.52 28.46
CA LEU A 104 -16.62 182.93 28.86
C LEU A 104 -15.49 183.69 28.17
N ASP A 105 -15.83 184.36 27.08
CA ASP A 105 -15.20 185.62 26.67
C ASP A 105 -16.29 186.50 26.07
N ALA A 106 -16.50 187.67 26.66
CA ALA A 106 -17.40 188.70 26.17
C ALA A 106 -16.56 189.84 25.54
N PRO A 107 -17.16 190.65 24.66
CA PRO A 107 -17.80 191.85 25.19
C PRO A 107 -19.21 192.14 24.64
N ALA A 108 -19.93 192.92 25.43
CA ALA A 108 -21.34 193.29 25.30
C ALA A 108 -21.79 193.96 23.98
N SER A 109 -23.06 193.72 23.61
CA SER A 109 -24.06 194.81 23.59
C SER A 109 -25.53 194.31 23.57
N ALA A 110 -26.37 194.89 24.44
CA ALA A 110 -27.83 195.05 24.38
C ALA A 110 -28.80 193.86 24.06
N GLN A 111 -29.32 193.24 25.13
CA GLN A 111 -30.74 192.91 25.40
C GLN A 111 -31.65 192.20 24.36
N GLY A 112 -32.15 191.00 24.71
CA GLY A 112 -33.37 190.41 24.10
C GLY A 112 -33.80 189.01 24.58
N SER A 113 -34.89 188.91 25.35
CA SER A 113 -35.76 187.74 25.65
C SER A 113 -35.19 186.29 25.69
N LEU A 114 -35.21 185.66 26.87
CA LEU A 114 -34.60 184.33 27.13
C LEU A 114 -35.39 183.11 26.60
N GLN A 115 -36.69 183.22 26.33
CA GLN A 115 -37.59 182.05 26.25
C GLN A 115 -37.49 181.24 24.93
N MET A 116 -37.08 181.86 23.82
CA MET A 116 -36.95 181.18 22.52
C MET A 116 -35.81 180.16 22.51
N GLN A 117 -34.65 180.50 23.06
CA GLN A 117 -33.46 179.64 23.08
C GLN A 117 -33.70 178.29 23.76
N TYR A 118 -34.58 178.24 24.78
CA TYR A 118 -34.91 176.98 25.46
C TYR A 118 -35.70 176.01 24.56
N GLN A 119 -36.60 176.52 23.73
CA GLN A 119 -37.35 175.69 22.77
C GLN A 119 -36.46 175.21 21.63
N GLU A 120 -35.56 176.07 21.13
CA GLU A 120 -34.59 175.69 20.10
C GLU A 120 -33.59 174.64 20.63
N SER A 121 -33.08 174.81 21.85
CA SER A 121 -32.18 173.85 22.51
C SER A 121 -32.83 172.48 22.70
N MET A 122 -34.07 172.44 23.21
CA MET A 122 -34.79 171.18 23.41
C MET A 122 -35.12 170.48 22.08
N GLN A 123 -35.44 171.23 21.01
CA GLN A 123 -35.56 170.67 19.67
C GLN A 123 -34.23 170.15 19.11
N LEU A 124 -33.10 170.78 19.41
CA LEU A 124 -31.78 170.29 19.01
C LEU A 124 -31.39 169.02 19.77
N GLU A 125 -31.74 168.92 21.05
CA GLU A 125 -31.53 167.73 21.86
C GLU A 125 -32.42 166.56 21.39
N GLU A 126 -33.72 166.77 21.14
CA GLU A 126 -34.57 165.75 20.51
C GLU A 126 -34.02 165.31 19.15
N ARG A 127 -33.49 166.22 18.32
CA ARG A 127 -32.86 165.88 17.04
C ARG A 127 -31.59 165.05 17.27
N ALA A 128 -30.78 165.40 18.27
CA ALA A 128 -29.61 164.61 18.67
C ALA A 128 -30.03 163.22 19.16
N GLU A 129 -31.12 163.06 19.91
CA GLU A 129 -31.64 161.75 20.35
C GLU A 129 -32.22 160.93 19.22
N ARG A 130 -32.95 161.55 18.29
CA ARG A 130 -33.41 160.93 17.05
C ARG A 130 -32.23 160.51 16.16
N ILE A 131 -31.06 161.14 16.29
CA ILE A 131 -29.81 160.70 15.63
C ILE A 131 -29.12 159.58 16.45
N ARG A 132 -28.98 159.71 17.78
CA ARG A 132 -28.39 158.70 18.68
C ARG A 132 -29.13 157.36 18.55
N SER A 133 -30.45 157.37 18.61
CA SER A 133 -31.30 156.19 18.44
C SER A 133 -31.23 155.59 17.04
N LYS A 134 -31.24 156.40 15.96
CA LYS A 134 -31.00 155.89 14.59
C LYS A 134 -29.62 155.28 14.43
N SER A 135 -28.58 155.87 15.01
CA SER A 135 -27.22 155.30 15.01
C SER A 135 -27.15 154.00 15.80
N GLN A 136 -27.83 153.90 16.94
CA GLN A 136 -27.96 152.65 17.71
C GLN A 136 -28.72 151.57 16.92
N VAL A 137 -29.83 151.91 16.26
CA VAL A 137 -30.57 150.99 15.39
C VAL A 137 -29.67 150.51 14.24
N VAL A 138 -29.02 151.42 13.51
CA VAL A 138 -28.09 151.06 12.42
C VAL A 138 -26.89 150.24 12.92
N GLN A 139 -26.43 150.46 14.15
CA GLN A 139 -25.38 149.63 14.76
C GLN A 139 -25.92 148.23 15.10
N VAL A 140 -27.08 148.11 15.75
CA VAL A 140 -27.71 146.81 16.05
C VAL A 140 -28.11 146.06 14.78
N GLU A 141 -28.47 146.75 13.69
CA GLU A 141 -28.69 146.16 12.36
C GLU A 141 -27.40 145.63 11.74
N ARG A 142 -26.27 146.34 11.90
CA ARG A 142 -24.94 145.86 11.48
C ARG A 142 -24.50 144.64 12.30
N GLU A 143 -24.69 144.69 13.62
CA GLU A 143 -24.38 143.57 14.52
C GLU A 143 -25.28 142.36 14.24
N LYS A 144 -26.59 142.56 14.04
CA LYS A 144 -27.54 141.54 13.60
C LYS A 144 -27.13 140.94 12.26
N THR A 145 -26.84 141.74 11.24
CA THR A 145 -26.45 141.22 9.93
C THR A 145 -25.09 140.53 9.96
N GLN A 146 -24.15 140.99 10.79
CA GLN A 146 -22.88 140.31 11.06
C GLN A 146 -23.07 138.97 11.77
N LEU A 147 -23.96 138.90 12.77
CA LEU A 147 -24.31 137.66 13.49
C LEU A 147 -25.10 136.68 12.62
N GLU A 148 -26.00 137.18 11.77
CA GLU A 148 -26.67 136.36 10.75
C GLU A 148 -25.65 135.80 9.75
N LEU A 149 -24.68 136.59 9.31
CA LEU A 149 -23.63 136.13 8.39
C LEU A 149 -22.67 135.16 9.07
N SER A 150 -22.31 135.34 10.34
CA SER A 150 -21.48 134.37 11.08
C SER A 150 -22.25 133.08 11.36
N HIS A 151 -23.54 133.14 11.71
CA HIS A 151 -24.40 131.96 11.85
C HIS A 151 -24.58 131.22 10.51
N LYS A 152 -24.80 131.95 9.40
CA LYS A 152 -24.85 131.37 8.05
C LYS A 152 -23.52 130.70 7.66
N ARG A 153 -22.37 131.29 8.01
CA ARG A 153 -21.03 130.69 7.81
C ARG A 153 -20.85 129.43 8.66
N ALA A 154 -21.06 129.52 9.97
CA ALA A 154 -20.93 128.40 10.90
C ALA A 154 -21.85 127.23 10.51
N ARG A 155 -23.10 127.51 10.08
CA ARG A 155 -24.00 126.49 9.55
C ARG A 155 -23.44 125.83 8.29
N VAL A 156 -22.96 126.62 7.31
CA VAL A 156 -22.36 126.07 6.08
C VAL A 156 -21.05 125.31 6.37
N GLU A 157 -20.30 125.70 7.39
CA GLU A 157 -19.09 125.02 7.85
C GLU A 157 -19.42 123.70 8.56
N LEU A 158 -20.50 123.64 9.36
CA LEU A 158 -21.04 122.41 9.95
C LEU A 158 -21.62 121.47 8.88
N GLU A 159 -22.41 121.99 7.93
CA GLU A 159 -22.95 121.20 6.80
C GLU A 159 -21.81 120.66 5.92
N ARG A 160 -20.76 121.45 5.68
CA ARG A 160 -19.53 120.99 5.02
C ARG A 160 -18.84 119.90 5.84
N ALA A 161 -18.60 120.12 7.14
CA ALA A 161 -17.96 119.14 8.02
C ALA A 161 -18.73 117.81 8.01
N ALA A 162 -20.06 117.85 8.19
CA ALA A 162 -20.96 116.71 8.08
C ALA A 162 -20.88 116.02 6.71
N SER A 163 -20.87 116.77 5.61
CA SER A 163 -20.70 116.17 4.27
C SER A 163 -19.32 115.52 4.08
N THR A 164 -18.27 116.04 4.73
CA THR A 164 -16.93 115.44 4.68
C THR A 164 -16.79 114.25 5.62
N SER A 165 -17.53 114.17 6.72
CA SER A 165 -17.58 112.98 7.59
C SER A 165 -18.41 111.88 6.95
N ALA A 166 -19.58 112.19 6.36
CA ALA A 166 -20.36 111.24 5.55
C ALA A 166 -19.50 110.61 4.45
N ARG A 167 -18.80 111.43 3.65
CA ARG A 167 -17.84 110.97 2.62
C ARG A 167 -16.58 110.28 3.14
N ARG A 168 -16.33 110.28 4.46
CA ARG A 168 -15.33 109.41 5.09
C ARG A 168 -15.97 108.08 5.46
N TYR A 169 -17.12 108.09 6.13
CA TYR A 169 -17.87 106.88 6.48
C TYR A 169 -18.26 106.04 5.26
N GLU A 170 -18.71 106.66 4.16
CA GLU A 170 -18.95 105.99 2.87
C GLU A 170 -17.72 105.17 2.43
N ARG A 171 -16.54 105.81 2.39
CA ARG A 171 -15.29 105.15 1.98
C ARG A 171 -14.81 104.09 2.97
N GLU A 172 -15.03 104.27 4.28
CA GLU A 172 -14.74 103.22 5.25
C GLU A 172 -15.74 102.06 5.11
N VAL A 173 -17.00 102.30 4.73
CA VAL A 173 -17.97 101.26 4.39
C VAL A 173 -17.53 100.51 3.13
N ASP A 174 -17.09 101.22 2.08
CA ASP A 174 -16.54 100.61 0.85
C ASP A 174 -15.32 99.72 1.17
N ARG A 175 -14.35 100.26 1.93
CA ARG A 175 -13.17 99.51 2.41
C ARG A 175 -13.55 98.31 3.26
N ASN A 176 -14.54 98.43 4.13
CA ASN A 176 -15.03 97.29 4.92
C ASN A 176 -15.71 96.25 4.02
N GLN A 177 -16.39 96.63 2.93
CA GLN A 177 -16.92 95.68 1.94
C GLN A 177 -15.81 94.99 1.14
N GLU A 178 -14.76 95.72 0.73
CA GLU A 178 -13.55 95.14 0.11
C GLU A 178 -12.84 94.16 1.05
N LEU A 179 -12.70 94.51 2.34
CA LEU A 179 -12.13 93.62 3.35
C LEU A 179 -13.01 92.40 3.60
N LEU A 180 -14.33 92.56 3.72
CA LEU A 180 -15.27 91.45 3.91
C LEU A 180 -15.30 90.49 2.73
N THR A 181 -15.29 91.01 1.49
CA THR A 181 -15.21 90.17 0.28
C THR A 181 -13.86 89.46 0.17
N ARG A 182 -12.75 90.12 0.53
CA ARG A 182 -11.42 89.49 0.60
C ARG A 182 -11.32 88.44 1.70
N ILE A 183 -11.96 88.65 2.85
CA ILE A 183 -12.05 87.65 3.93
C ILE A 183 -12.83 86.42 3.44
N ARG A 184 -13.99 86.60 2.77
CA ARG A 184 -14.76 85.49 2.18
C ARG A 184 -13.93 84.70 1.16
N GLN A 185 -13.23 85.37 0.25
CA GLN A 185 -12.33 84.73 -0.72
C GLN A 185 -11.17 83.95 -0.06
N LEU A 186 -10.71 84.36 1.13
CA LEU A 186 -9.72 83.60 1.89
C LEU A 186 -10.37 82.38 2.57
N GLN A 187 -11.54 82.55 3.21
CA GLN A 187 -12.30 81.46 3.82
C GLN A 187 -12.72 80.39 2.80
N GLU A 188 -13.11 80.79 1.58
CA GLU A 188 -13.40 79.89 0.46
C GLU A 188 -12.15 79.07 0.07
N ARG A 189 -10.98 79.71 -0.02
CA ARG A 189 -9.70 79.03 -0.34
C ARG A 189 -9.21 78.14 0.80
N GLU A 190 -9.44 78.52 2.05
CA GLU A 190 -9.16 77.71 3.23
C GLU A 190 -10.06 76.47 3.25
N ALA A 191 -11.37 76.62 3.00
CA ALA A 191 -12.30 75.51 2.85
C ALA A 191 -11.93 74.59 1.68
N GLU A 192 -11.58 75.12 0.51
CA GLU A 192 -11.07 74.32 -0.61
C GLU A 192 -9.78 73.55 -0.23
N ALA A 193 -8.86 74.16 0.51
CA ALA A 193 -7.62 73.53 0.95
C ALA A 193 -7.90 72.43 2.00
N GLU A 194 -8.84 72.66 2.91
CA GLU A 194 -9.34 71.66 3.85
C GLU A 194 -9.99 70.47 3.14
N GLU A 195 -10.90 70.69 2.19
CA GLU A 195 -11.53 69.58 1.44
C GLU A 195 -10.51 68.82 0.61
N ARG A 196 -9.56 69.50 -0.06
CA ARG A 196 -8.41 68.84 -0.70
C ARG A 196 -7.59 68.01 0.29
N MET A 197 -7.41 68.48 1.53
CA MET A 197 -6.69 67.73 2.57
C MET A 197 -7.49 66.50 3.06
N LYS A 198 -8.80 66.66 3.31
CA LYS A 198 -9.74 65.57 3.65
C LYS A 198 -9.76 64.50 2.56
N GLU A 199 -9.84 64.89 1.29
CA GLU A 199 -9.72 63.96 0.16
C GLU A 199 -8.39 63.19 0.17
N GLN A 200 -7.25 63.83 0.45
CA GLN A 200 -5.96 63.14 0.50
C GLN A 200 -5.85 62.20 1.70
N LEU A 201 -6.38 62.57 2.87
CA LEU A 201 -6.48 61.67 4.01
C LEU A 201 -7.38 60.46 3.70
N GLU A 202 -8.49 60.66 2.99
CA GLU A 202 -9.34 59.55 2.53
C GLU A 202 -8.65 58.66 1.50
N ARG A 203 -7.97 59.24 0.49
CA ARG A 203 -7.16 58.48 -0.49
C ARG A 203 -6.10 57.66 0.24
N HIS A 204 -5.36 58.26 1.16
CA HIS A 204 -4.36 57.57 1.98
C HIS A 204 -4.98 56.48 2.87
N ARG A 205 -6.13 56.73 3.51
CA ARG A 205 -6.86 55.74 4.32
C ARG A 205 -7.32 54.54 3.49
N ARG A 206 -7.89 54.78 2.30
CA ARG A 206 -8.32 53.74 1.36
C ARG A 206 -7.12 52.93 0.84
N CYS A 207 -6.01 53.59 0.50
CA CYS A 207 -4.75 52.93 0.13
C CYS A 207 -4.20 52.07 1.26
N ARG A 208 -4.16 52.58 2.49
CA ARG A 208 -3.74 51.82 3.68
C ARG A 208 -4.63 50.60 3.91
N GLN A 209 -5.96 50.75 3.87
CA GLN A 209 -6.89 49.63 3.99
C GLN A 209 -6.68 48.57 2.90
N SER A 210 -6.36 48.98 1.66
CA SER A 210 -6.02 48.07 0.57
C SER A 210 -4.70 47.32 0.82
N LEU A 211 -3.69 47.99 1.37
CA LEU A 211 -2.40 47.38 1.76
C LEU A 211 -2.55 46.43 2.95
N ASP A 212 -3.30 46.82 3.99
CA ASP A 212 -3.60 45.99 5.16
C ASP A 212 -4.36 44.70 4.74
N ALA A 213 -5.36 44.83 3.87
CA ALA A 213 -6.11 43.70 3.31
C ALA A 213 -5.28 42.82 2.34
N ALA A 214 -4.31 43.41 1.62
CA ALA A 214 -3.35 42.65 0.82
C ALA A 214 -2.37 41.88 1.72
N GLY A 215 -1.91 42.49 2.81
CA GLY A 215 -1.03 41.86 3.81
C GLY A 215 -1.71 40.71 4.55
N GLN A 216 -3.00 40.83 4.88
CA GLN A 216 -3.81 39.72 5.40
C GLN A 216 -3.84 38.54 4.42
N LYS A 217 -4.15 38.80 3.15
CA LYS A 217 -4.18 37.78 2.07
C LYS A 217 -2.81 37.19 1.70
N LEU A 218 -1.71 37.78 2.16
CA LEU A 218 -0.38 37.19 2.07
C LEU A 218 -0.13 36.26 3.25
N ARG A 219 -0.43 36.69 4.49
CA ARG A 219 -0.35 35.85 5.70
C ARG A 219 -1.19 34.59 5.58
N GLU A 220 -2.45 34.71 5.14
CA GLU A 220 -3.34 33.57 4.88
C GLU A 220 -2.72 32.51 3.92
N LYS A 221 -1.87 32.95 2.98
CA LYS A 221 -1.15 32.07 2.06
C LYS A 221 0.15 31.54 2.67
N GLU A 222 0.85 32.32 3.47
CA GLU A 222 2.04 31.90 4.21
C GLU A 222 1.67 30.82 5.24
N ASP A 223 0.58 31.01 5.99
CA ASP A 223 -0.01 30.04 6.91
C ASP A 223 -0.48 28.77 6.17
N GLY A 224 -1.16 28.94 5.02
CA GLY A 224 -1.58 27.83 4.16
C GLY A 224 -0.40 27.03 3.58
N LEU A 225 0.71 27.70 3.23
CA LEU A 225 1.95 27.07 2.79
C LEU A 225 2.70 26.41 3.96
N ALA A 226 2.64 26.96 5.16
CA ALA A 226 3.19 26.34 6.36
C ALA A 226 2.45 25.03 6.70
N ALA A 227 1.11 25.05 6.73
CA ALA A 227 0.29 23.86 6.91
C ALA A 227 0.52 22.81 5.79
N ALA A 228 0.66 23.24 4.53
CA ALA A 228 1.06 22.35 3.44
C ALA A 228 2.46 21.74 3.69
N GLY A 229 3.42 22.53 4.16
CA GLY A 229 4.76 22.06 4.56
C GLY A 229 4.72 21.02 5.69
N GLU A 230 3.87 21.22 6.70
CA GLU A 230 3.65 20.26 7.79
C GLU A 230 3.06 18.94 7.28
N THR A 231 2.02 18.99 6.43
CA THR A 231 1.45 17.76 5.83
C THR A 231 2.47 17.03 4.94
N ILE A 232 3.29 17.76 4.16
CA ILE A 232 4.38 17.19 3.36
C ILE A 232 5.42 16.51 4.26
N ASN A 233 5.77 17.10 5.42
CA ASN A 233 6.73 16.51 6.34
C ASN A 233 6.15 15.29 7.08
N ALA A 234 4.86 15.32 7.45
CA ALA A 234 4.16 14.15 8.00
C ALA A 234 4.06 12.99 6.99
N LEU A 235 3.82 13.31 5.70
CA LEU A 235 3.83 12.32 4.63
C LEU A 235 5.23 11.75 4.37
N LYS A 236 6.29 12.58 4.40
CA LYS A 236 7.68 12.10 4.34
C LYS A 236 8.01 11.15 5.50
N GLY A 237 7.59 11.49 6.72
CA GLY A 237 7.73 10.61 7.90
C GLY A 237 7.12 9.23 7.65
N LYS A 238 5.84 9.19 7.25
CA LYS A 238 5.14 7.96 6.88
C LYS A 238 5.80 7.19 5.74
N VAL A 239 6.36 7.88 4.73
CA VAL A 239 7.11 7.23 3.64
C VAL A 239 8.39 6.58 4.17
N SER A 240 9.13 7.23 5.09
CA SER A 240 10.31 6.64 5.72
C SER A 240 9.98 5.48 6.68
N GLU A 241 8.88 5.59 7.44
CA GLU A 241 8.35 4.49 8.27
C GLU A 241 7.97 3.27 7.42
N LEU A 242 7.26 3.49 6.31
CA LEU A 242 6.90 2.44 5.36
C LEU A 242 8.14 1.86 4.68
N GLN A 243 9.10 2.67 4.22
CA GLN A 243 10.36 2.19 3.67
C GLN A 243 11.14 1.31 4.66
N TRP A 244 11.18 1.68 5.94
CA TRP A 244 11.82 0.87 6.97
C TRP A 244 11.07 -0.44 7.24
N SER A 245 9.73 -0.41 7.26
CA SER A 245 8.90 -1.62 7.37
C SER A 245 9.08 -2.60 6.19
N VAL A 246 9.17 -2.08 4.96
CA VAL A 246 9.44 -2.87 3.74
C VAL A 246 10.85 -3.46 3.77
N MET A 247 11.87 -2.67 4.16
CA MET A 247 13.23 -3.18 4.34
C MET A 247 13.29 -4.32 5.38
N ASN A 248 12.58 -4.19 6.50
CA ASN A 248 12.50 -5.24 7.52
C ASN A 248 11.78 -6.50 6.99
N GLN A 249 10.66 -6.34 6.27
CA GLN A 249 9.93 -7.45 5.65
C GLN A 249 10.77 -8.15 4.57
N GLU A 250 11.50 -7.40 3.74
CA GLU A 250 12.45 -7.95 2.78
C GLU A 250 13.56 -8.77 3.47
N MET A 251 14.08 -8.31 4.61
CA MET A 251 15.09 -9.05 5.37
C MET A 251 14.53 -10.33 6.00
N GLN A 252 13.28 -10.31 6.48
CA GLN A 252 12.57 -11.50 6.96
C GLN A 252 12.27 -12.50 5.84
N VAL A 253 11.88 -12.02 4.66
CA VAL A 253 11.72 -12.89 3.47
C VAL A 253 13.06 -13.52 3.10
N LYS A 254 14.16 -12.77 3.07
CA LYS A 254 15.50 -13.28 2.76
C LYS A 254 15.97 -14.33 3.78
N SER A 255 15.69 -14.17 5.08
CA SER A 255 16.05 -15.20 6.08
C SER A 255 15.21 -16.47 5.93
N LEU A 256 13.89 -16.35 5.74
CA LEU A 256 12.99 -17.47 5.47
C LEU A 256 13.32 -18.18 4.15
N GLU A 257 13.84 -17.47 3.15
CA GLU A 257 14.35 -18.04 1.90
C GLU A 257 15.64 -18.85 2.11
N SER A 258 16.56 -18.43 2.98
CA SER A 258 17.71 -19.25 3.37
C SER A 258 17.31 -20.48 4.19
N GLU A 259 16.45 -20.34 5.20
CA GLU A 259 15.95 -21.46 6.00
C GLU A 259 15.25 -22.52 5.12
N LYS A 260 14.46 -22.06 4.14
CA LYS A 260 13.83 -22.92 3.13
C LYS A 260 14.85 -23.64 2.24
N GLN A 261 15.97 -22.99 1.86
CA GLN A 261 17.04 -23.62 1.09
C GLN A 261 17.76 -24.69 1.93
N GLU A 262 18.12 -24.38 3.18
CA GLU A 262 18.73 -25.35 4.11
C GLU A 262 17.84 -26.57 4.34
N LEU A 263 16.54 -26.38 4.56
CA LEU A 263 15.58 -27.48 4.70
C LEU A 263 15.43 -28.30 3.40
N GLN A 264 15.53 -27.68 2.23
CA GLN A 264 15.54 -28.39 0.94
C GLN A 264 16.83 -29.22 0.75
N GLU A 265 17.99 -28.72 1.16
CA GLU A 265 19.25 -29.46 1.13
C GLU A 265 19.26 -30.62 2.13
N GLN A 266 18.76 -30.40 3.35
CA GLN A 266 18.57 -31.47 4.34
C GLN A 266 17.66 -32.58 3.81
N LEU A 267 16.53 -32.21 3.20
CA LEU A 267 15.58 -33.17 2.61
C LEU A 267 16.16 -33.89 1.38
N ALA A 268 16.99 -33.23 0.57
CA ALA A 268 17.75 -33.87 -0.51
C ALA A 268 18.81 -34.85 0.03
N LEU A 269 19.49 -34.52 1.14
CA LEU A 269 20.44 -35.41 1.80
C LEU A 269 19.76 -36.65 2.40
N GLN A 270 18.58 -36.51 3.01
CA GLN A 270 17.83 -37.67 3.50
C GLN A 270 17.34 -38.54 2.34
N ARG A 271 16.88 -37.95 1.22
CA ARG A 271 16.54 -38.70 0.00
C ARG A 271 17.72 -39.53 -0.54
N LYS A 272 18.93 -38.95 -0.60
CA LYS A 272 20.16 -39.68 -0.97
C LYS A 272 20.44 -40.85 -0.02
N LYS A 273 20.38 -40.64 1.30
CA LYS A 273 20.55 -41.72 2.30
C LYS A 273 19.53 -42.84 2.13
N CYS A 274 18.28 -42.53 1.79
CA CYS A 274 17.26 -43.54 1.47
C CYS A 274 17.57 -44.30 0.17
N GLN A 275 18.10 -43.62 -0.86
CA GLN A 275 18.54 -44.26 -2.11
C GLN A 275 19.71 -45.22 -1.84
N GLU A 276 20.77 -44.76 -1.17
CA GLU A 276 21.90 -45.59 -0.78
C GLU A 276 21.50 -46.80 0.10
N ALA A 277 20.49 -46.64 0.97
CA ALA A 277 19.96 -47.73 1.78
C ALA A 277 19.22 -48.77 0.92
N ASN A 278 18.41 -48.32 -0.04
CA ASN A 278 17.71 -49.20 -0.99
C ASN A 278 18.69 -49.95 -1.89
N GLU A 279 19.76 -49.29 -2.36
CA GLU A 279 20.84 -49.91 -3.14
C GLU A 279 21.53 -51.02 -2.32
N LYS A 280 21.86 -50.76 -1.04
CA LYS A 280 22.43 -51.76 -0.13
C LYS A 280 21.47 -52.93 0.15
N VAL A 281 20.16 -52.69 0.20
CA VAL A 281 19.14 -53.77 0.29
C VAL A 281 19.12 -54.61 -0.98
N GLN A 282 19.18 -53.99 -2.17
CA GLN A 282 19.23 -54.71 -3.45
C GLN A 282 20.52 -55.54 -3.58
N GLU A 283 21.68 -55.01 -3.18
CA GLU A 283 22.93 -55.79 -3.12
C GLU A 283 22.80 -57.00 -2.18
N LEU A 284 22.16 -56.83 -1.03
CA LEU A 284 21.97 -57.92 -0.06
C LEU A 284 20.98 -58.97 -0.58
N GLN A 285 19.91 -58.55 -1.27
CA GLN A 285 18.97 -59.46 -1.95
C GLN A 285 19.69 -60.27 -3.05
N ALA A 286 20.48 -59.63 -3.91
CA ALA A 286 21.27 -60.32 -4.94
C ALA A 286 22.34 -61.27 -4.34
N ARG A 287 22.95 -60.92 -3.20
CA ARG A 287 23.84 -61.82 -2.45
C ARG A 287 23.09 -63.01 -1.84
N GLN A 288 21.86 -62.82 -1.37
CA GLN A 288 20.99 -63.92 -0.91
C GLN A 288 20.56 -64.83 -2.07
N GLU A 289 20.36 -64.29 -3.27
CA GLU A 289 20.09 -65.08 -4.49
C GLU A 289 21.27 -65.96 -4.87
N ALA A 290 22.46 -65.37 -5.04
CA ALA A 290 23.66 -66.13 -5.32
C ALA A 290 23.99 -67.19 -4.24
N ARG A 291 23.64 -66.91 -2.97
CA ARG A 291 23.75 -67.89 -1.88
C ARG A 291 22.71 -69.02 -1.98
N ALA A 292 21.45 -68.71 -2.29
CA ALA A 292 20.40 -69.72 -2.46
C ALA A 292 20.73 -70.69 -3.61
N ASP A 293 21.26 -70.17 -4.73
CA ASP A 293 21.78 -70.97 -5.83
C ASP A 293 22.93 -71.90 -5.41
N GLN A 294 23.84 -71.40 -4.56
CA GLN A 294 24.93 -72.21 -4.01
C GLN A 294 24.41 -73.31 -3.06
N GLU A 295 23.46 -72.99 -2.18
CA GLU A 295 22.83 -73.97 -1.30
C GLU A 295 22.04 -75.04 -2.06
N GLN A 296 21.38 -74.68 -3.17
CA GLN A 296 20.76 -75.66 -4.07
C GLN A 296 21.80 -76.58 -4.71
N ARG A 297 22.89 -76.02 -5.26
CA ARG A 297 23.98 -76.82 -5.87
C ARG A 297 24.66 -77.75 -4.85
N ILE A 298 24.76 -77.34 -3.60
CA ILE A 298 25.25 -78.19 -2.50
C ILE A 298 24.28 -79.36 -2.30
N ARG A 299 22.98 -79.11 -2.15
CA ARG A 299 21.96 -80.17 -2.02
C ARG A 299 21.92 -81.13 -3.21
N ASP A 300 22.11 -80.63 -4.43
CA ASP A 300 22.21 -81.46 -5.64
C ASP A 300 23.45 -82.38 -5.63
N LEU A 301 24.55 -81.94 -5.02
CA LEU A 301 25.79 -82.72 -4.87
C LEU A 301 25.67 -83.71 -3.71
N GLU A 302 25.06 -83.32 -2.60
CA GLU A 302 24.71 -84.19 -1.46
C GLU A 302 23.78 -85.32 -1.90
N GLN A 303 22.75 -85.01 -2.69
CA GLN A 303 21.87 -86.01 -3.30
C GLN A 303 22.65 -86.98 -4.20
N LYS A 304 23.51 -86.48 -5.10
CA LYS A 304 24.35 -87.34 -5.96
C LYS A 304 25.31 -88.21 -5.16
N LEU A 305 25.90 -87.70 -4.08
CA LEU A 305 26.73 -88.48 -3.15
C LEU A 305 25.91 -89.57 -2.46
N SER A 306 24.75 -89.24 -1.88
CA SER A 306 23.88 -90.24 -1.24
C SER A 306 23.37 -91.31 -2.19
N LEU A 307 23.16 -90.99 -3.48
CA LEU A 307 22.83 -91.97 -4.51
C LEU A 307 24.04 -92.87 -4.83
N GLN A 308 25.25 -92.32 -4.94
CA GLN A 308 26.47 -93.11 -5.11
C GLN A 308 26.77 -94.01 -3.90
N GLU A 309 26.46 -93.56 -2.69
CA GLU A 309 26.55 -94.37 -1.46
C GLU A 309 25.49 -95.48 -1.43
N GLN A 310 24.26 -95.20 -1.91
CA GLN A 310 23.20 -96.19 -2.09
C GLN A 310 23.59 -97.22 -3.15
N ASP A 311 24.10 -96.82 -4.31
CA ASP A 311 24.61 -97.72 -5.35
C ASP A 311 25.75 -98.60 -4.82
N ALA A 312 26.69 -98.02 -4.07
CA ALA A 312 27.78 -98.76 -3.43
C ALA A 312 27.26 -99.74 -2.35
N ALA A 313 26.18 -99.40 -1.63
CA ALA A 313 25.51 -100.29 -0.69
C ALA A 313 24.74 -101.41 -1.41
N VAL A 314 24.04 -101.11 -2.49
CA VAL A 314 23.35 -102.10 -3.34
C VAL A 314 24.37 -103.08 -3.93
N VAL A 315 25.52 -102.62 -4.44
CA VAL A 315 26.59 -103.50 -4.93
C VAL A 315 27.18 -104.39 -3.81
N LYS A 316 27.29 -103.90 -2.57
CA LYS A 316 27.69 -104.73 -1.41
C LYS A 316 26.60 -105.76 -1.06
N ASN A 317 25.34 -105.35 -1.03
CA ASN A 317 24.20 -106.20 -0.69
C ASN A 317 23.98 -107.28 -1.77
N MET A 318 24.11 -106.95 -3.06
CA MET A 318 24.08 -107.92 -4.15
C MET A 318 25.22 -108.93 -4.03
N LYS A 319 26.42 -108.52 -3.62
CA LYS A 319 27.54 -109.45 -3.35
C LYS A 319 27.25 -110.37 -2.17
N SER A 320 26.60 -109.90 -1.09
CA SER A 320 26.19 -110.76 0.02
C SER A 320 25.01 -111.67 -0.32
N GLU A 321 24.04 -111.19 -1.11
CA GLU A 321 22.91 -112.01 -1.55
C GLU A 321 23.31 -113.07 -2.59
N LEU A 322 24.30 -112.81 -3.45
CA LEU A 322 24.92 -113.85 -4.28
C LEU A 322 25.55 -114.99 -3.43
N VAL A 323 26.01 -114.69 -2.21
CA VAL A 323 26.49 -115.69 -1.23
C VAL A 323 25.34 -116.30 -0.40
N ARG A 324 24.23 -115.57 -0.23
CA ARG A 324 23.04 -116.02 0.53
C ARG A 324 22.03 -116.82 -0.30
N LEU A 325 21.99 -116.65 -1.62
CA LEU A 325 21.02 -117.28 -2.52
C LEU A 325 20.80 -118.80 -2.26
N PRO A 326 21.84 -119.64 -2.06
CA PRO A 326 21.65 -121.06 -1.75
C PRO A 326 20.95 -121.35 -0.41
N LYS A 327 20.81 -120.35 0.47
CA LYS A 327 19.97 -120.38 1.68
C LYS A 327 18.58 -119.81 1.40
N MET A 328 18.50 -118.68 0.68
CA MET A 328 17.24 -118.08 0.24
C MET A 328 16.39 -119.03 -0.59
N GLU A 329 16.98 -119.92 -1.40
CA GLU A 329 16.26 -120.97 -2.15
C GLU A 329 15.54 -122.01 -1.25
N ARG A 330 15.97 -122.14 0.01
CA ARG A 330 15.37 -123.01 1.03
C ARG A 330 14.31 -122.23 1.80
N GLU A 331 14.66 -121.03 2.26
CA GLU A 331 13.74 -120.07 2.91
C GLU A 331 12.53 -119.76 1.99
N LEU A 332 12.73 -119.64 0.67
CA LEU A 332 11.67 -119.45 -0.34
C LEU A 332 10.69 -120.63 -0.47
N LYS A 333 10.96 -121.80 0.11
CA LYS A 333 9.96 -122.89 0.16
C LYS A 333 9.01 -122.68 1.33
N GLN A 334 9.57 -122.43 2.51
CA GLN A 334 8.83 -122.09 3.74
C GLN A 334 8.02 -120.79 3.57
N LEU A 335 8.63 -119.74 3.02
CA LEU A 335 7.96 -118.46 2.75
C LEU A 335 6.82 -118.55 1.73
N ARG A 336 6.74 -119.59 0.89
CA ARG A 336 5.58 -119.82 -0.01
C ARG A 336 4.37 -120.34 0.76
N GLU A 337 4.62 -121.18 1.76
CA GLU A 337 3.60 -121.76 2.65
C GLU A 337 3.09 -120.68 3.62
N GLU A 338 3.99 -119.92 4.25
CA GLU A 338 3.64 -118.73 5.03
C GLU A 338 2.91 -117.68 4.18
N SER A 339 3.27 -117.51 2.90
CA SER A 339 2.57 -116.63 1.95
C SER A 339 1.17 -117.13 1.55
N ALA A 340 0.75 -118.33 1.94
CA ALA A 340 -0.65 -118.76 1.86
C ALA A 340 -1.46 -118.22 3.05
N TYR A 341 -1.05 -118.55 4.27
CA TYR A 341 -1.65 -118.03 5.51
C TYR A 341 -1.69 -116.50 5.54
N LEU A 342 -0.61 -115.84 5.10
CA LEU A 342 -0.56 -114.38 5.01
C LEU A 342 -1.42 -113.78 3.89
N ARG A 343 -1.98 -114.55 2.94
CA ARG A 343 -2.98 -114.01 1.98
C ARG A 343 -4.36 -113.87 2.65
N GLU A 344 -4.83 -114.92 3.32
CA GLU A 344 -6.09 -114.93 4.06
C GLU A 344 -6.10 -113.84 5.16
N MET A 345 -4.97 -113.66 5.86
CA MET A 345 -4.79 -112.57 6.83
C MET A 345 -4.64 -111.17 6.19
N ARG A 346 -4.28 -111.05 4.89
CA ARG A 346 -4.26 -109.75 4.17
C ARG A 346 -5.67 -109.34 3.75
N GLU A 347 -6.52 -110.29 3.35
CA GLU A 347 -7.89 -110.05 2.90
C GLU A 347 -8.78 -109.55 4.05
N THR A 348 -8.71 -110.19 5.21
CA THR A 348 -9.38 -109.72 6.45
C THR A 348 -8.88 -108.35 6.93
N ASN A 349 -7.58 -108.06 6.78
CA ASN A 349 -7.02 -106.73 7.00
C ASN A 349 -7.43 -105.70 5.93
N GLY A 350 -7.91 -106.13 4.76
CA GLY A 350 -8.37 -105.25 3.69
C GLY A 350 -9.61 -104.46 4.10
N LEU A 351 -10.63 -105.14 4.60
CA LEU A 351 -11.89 -104.53 5.05
C LEU A 351 -11.67 -103.46 6.14
N LEU A 352 -10.85 -103.76 7.14
CA LEU A 352 -10.50 -102.80 8.20
C LEU A 352 -9.75 -101.57 7.66
N ARG A 353 -8.95 -101.72 6.60
CA ARG A 353 -8.30 -100.57 5.93
C ARG A 353 -9.31 -99.74 5.14
N GLU A 354 -10.25 -100.37 4.45
CA GLU A 354 -11.32 -99.67 3.73
C GLU A 354 -12.21 -98.85 4.68
N GLU A 355 -12.52 -99.37 5.86
CA GLU A 355 -13.22 -98.63 6.92
C GLU A 355 -12.38 -97.46 7.46
N LEU A 356 -11.11 -97.69 7.78
CA LEU A 356 -10.18 -96.63 8.24
C LEU A 356 -9.99 -95.53 7.19
N GLU A 357 -9.88 -95.89 5.92
CA GLU A 357 -9.84 -94.93 4.82
C GLU A 357 -11.20 -94.24 4.63
N GLY A 358 -12.32 -94.93 4.81
CA GLY A 358 -13.66 -94.37 4.81
C GLY A 358 -13.83 -93.29 5.89
N LEU A 359 -13.30 -93.54 7.08
CA LEU A 359 -13.24 -92.57 8.19
C LEU A 359 -12.28 -91.42 7.88
N ARG A 360 -11.06 -91.68 7.39
CA ARG A 360 -10.10 -90.64 6.95
C ARG A 360 -10.68 -89.74 5.86
N ARG A 361 -11.44 -90.30 4.90
CA ARG A 361 -12.17 -89.54 3.86
C ARG A 361 -13.36 -88.75 4.42
N ARG A 362 -13.90 -89.10 5.60
CA ARG A 362 -14.92 -88.29 6.29
C ARG A 362 -14.26 -87.15 7.07
N LEU A 363 -13.22 -87.47 7.84
CA LEU A 363 -12.40 -86.49 8.58
C LEU A 363 -11.83 -85.42 7.64
N GLY A 364 -11.14 -85.80 6.57
CA GLY A 364 -10.60 -84.87 5.55
C GLY A 364 -11.64 -84.09 4.72
N ARG A 365 -12.94 -84.34 4.91
CA ARG A 365 -14.03 -83.47 4.43
C ARG A 365 -14.56 -82.54 5.52
N GLN A 366 -14.52 -82.95 6.79
CA GLN A 366 -14.84 -82.10 7.94
C GLN A 366 -13.72 -81.08 8.21
N GLU A 367 -12.46 -81.47 8.09
CA GLU A 367 -11.29 -80.58 8.18
C GLU A 367 -11.38 -79.47 7.12
N LYS A 368 -11.60 -79.83 5.84
CA LYS A 368 -11.80 -78.85 4.76
C LYS A 368 -13.02 -77.95 4.94
N MET A 369 -14.07 -78.44 5.59
CA MET A 369 -15.22 -77.62 5.97
C MET A 369 -14.81 -76.61 7.05
N GLN A 370 -14.08 -77.04 8.09
CA GLN A 370 -13.56 -76.16 9.15
C GLN A 370 -12.58 -75.12 8.61
N GLU A 371 -11.67 -75.50 7.70
CA GLU A 371 -10.80 -74.57 6.96
C GLU A 371 -11.63 -73.50 6.23
N SER A 372 -12.67 -73.90 5.48
CA SER A 372 -13.53 -72.97 4.74
C SER A 372 -14.34 -72.04 5.65
N LEU A 373 -14.78 -72.53 6.82
CA LEU A 373 -15.48 -71.71 7.82
C LEU A 373 -14.54 -70.68 8.44
N ALA A 374 -13.33 -71.08 8.85
CA ALA A 374 -12.33 -70.17 9.41
C ALA A 374 -11.89 -69.07 8.42
N VAL A 375 -11.83 -69.38 7.12
CA VAL A 375 -11.60 -68.39 6.06
C VAL A 375 -12.74 -67.38 5.98
N LEU A 376 -14.00 -67.85 5.96
CA LEU A 376 -15.19 -66.98 5.92
C LEU A 376 -15.36 -66.12 7.18
N GLU A 377 -14.99 -66.64 8.35
CA GLU A 377 -14.96 -65.89 9.61
C GLU A 377 -13.90 -64.78 9.56
N LEU A 378 -12.68 -65.09 9.09
CA LEU A 378 -11.64 -64.07 8.86
C LEU A 378 -12.06 -63.03 7.81
N GLU A 379 -12.83 -63.38 6.79
CA GLU A 379 -13.36 -62.43 5.82
C GLU A 379 -14.46 -61.54 6.40
N LYS A 380 -15.38 -62.10 7.18
CA LYS A 380 -16.37 -61.36 7.97
C LYS A 380 -15.71 -60.37 8.92
N GLU A 381 -14.67 -60.77 9.66
CA GLU A 381 -13.91 -59.87 10.53
C GLU A 381 -13.22 -58.75 9.76
N LYS A 382 -12.57 -59.05 8.62
CA LYS A 382 -11.96 -58.03 7.74
C LYS A 382 -13.00 -57.03 7.20
N LEU A 383 -14.23 -57.48 6.92
CA LEU A 383 -15.32 -56.61 6.48
C LEU A 383 -15.88 -55.75 7.63
N LEU A 384 -16.06 -56.33 8.82
CA LEU A 384 -16.47 -55.58 10.01
C LEU A 384 -15.43 -54.53 10.43
N ALA A 385 -14.13 -54.86 10.37
CA ALA A 385 -13.06 -53.91 10.65
C ALA A 385 -13.02 -52.76 9.64
N LYS A 386 -13.33 -53.02 8.36
CA LYS A 386 -13.53 -51.97 7.34
C LYS A 386 -14.74 -51.11 7.65
N LEU A 387 -15.89 -51.70 7.96
CA LEU A 387 -17.12 -50.96 8.32
C LEU A 387 -16.86 -50.02 9.50
N GLN A 388 -16.28 -50.54 10.59
CA GLN A 388 -15.91 -49.76 11.77
C GLN A 388 -14.89 -48.65 11.46
N SER A 389 -14.04 -48.81 10.45
CA SER A 389 -13.12 -47.72 10.04
C SER A 389 -13.84 -46.56 9.36
N TRP A 390 -14.97 -46.81 8.67
CA TRP A 390 -15.85 -45.76 8.13
C TRP A 390 -16.73 -45.14 9.22
N GLU A 391 -17.27 -45.94 10.15
CA GLU A 391 -18.02 -45.44 11.31
C GLU A 391 -17.16 -44.54 12.21
N ARG A 392 -15.87 -44.86 12.37
CA ARG A 392 -14.89 -44.00 13.07
C ARG A 392 -14.56 -42.73 12.27
N LEU A 393 -14.67 -42.74 10.93
CA LEU A 393 -14.48 -41.56 10.09
C LEU A 393 -15.63 -40.57 10.28
N GLU A 394 -16.89 -41.03 10.37
CA GLU A 394 -18.01 -40.19 10.81
C GLU A 394 -17.74 -39.56 12.18
N GLN A 395 -17.38 -40.37 13.17
CA GLN A 395 -17.14 -39.92 14.56
C GLN A 395 -15.98 -38.91 14.70
N THR A 396 -14.95 -39.01 13.84
CA THR A 396 -13.77 -38.13 13.89
C THR A 396 -13.86 -36.90 12.98
N THR A 397 -14.73 -36.91 11.97
CA THR A 397 -14.91 -35.76 11.06
C THR A 397 -16.18 -34.95 11.35
N GLY A 398 -17.14 -35.51 12.08
CA GLY A 398 -18.46 -34.89 12.29
C GLY A 398 -19.33 -34.84 11.03
N LEU A 399 -18.93 -35.55 9.97
CA LEU A 399 -19.67 -35.65 8.71
C LEU A 399 -20.39 -36.99 8.62
N ASN A 400 -21.64 -36.99 8.15
CA ASN A 400 -22.48 -38.19 7.98
C ASN A 400 -21.99 -39.06 6.81
N ILE A 401 -20.80 -39.66 6.93
CA ILE A 401 -20.12 -40.45 5.90
C ILE A 401 -19.91 -41.86 6.46
N ARG A 402 -20.90 -42.75 6.26
CA ARG A 402 -20.85 -44.12 6.76
C ARG A 402 -20.41 -45.12 5.69
N THR A 403 -20.62 -44.80 4.41
CA THR A 403 -20.16 -45.63 3.29
C THR A 403 -19.33 -44.84 2.28
N PRO A 404 -18.59 -45.53 1.39
CA PRO A 404 -17.95 -44.88 0.23
C PRO A 404 -18.95 -44.18 -0.71
N GLU A 405 -20.22 -44.62 -0.78
CA GLU A 405 -21.24 -43.88 -1.52
C GLU A 405 -21.52 -42.51 -0.89
N ASP A 406 -21.61 -42.42 0.44
CA ASP A 406 -21.82 -41.15 1.16
C ASP A 406 -20.67 -40.17 0.92
N LEU A 407 -19.42 -40.66 0.92
CA LEU A 407 -18.25 -39.86 0.55
C LEU A 407 -18.41 -39.32 -0.88
N SER A 408 -18.83 -40.16 -1.84
CA SER A 408 -19.02 -39.74 -3.23
C SER A 408 -20.17 -38.71 -3.39
N ARG A 409 -21.26 -38.87 -2.64
CA ARG A 409 -22.38 -37.91 -2.57
C ARG A 409 -21.90 -36.56 -2.03
N PHE A 410 -21.17 -36.58 -0.91
CA PHE A 410 -20.63 -35.37 -0.28
C PHE A 410 -19.63 -34.64 -1.19
N ILE A 411 -18.78 -35.36 -1.93
CA ILE A 411 -17.89 -34.78 -2.95
C ILE A 411 -18.70 -34.13 -4.09
N VAL A 412 -19.76 -34.77 -4.58
CA VAL A 412 -20.64 -34.20 -5.61
C VAL A 412 -21.38 -32.96 -5.09
N ASP A 413 -21.90 -32.98 -3.87
CA ASP A 413 -22.53 -31.85 -3.19
C ASP A 413 -21.57 -30.66 -3.03
N LEU A 414 -20.33 -30.93 -2.63
CA LEU A 414 -19.27 -29.90 -2.55
C LEU A 414 -18.95 -29.33 -3.93
N GLN A 415 -18.82 -30.16 -4.96
CA GLN A 415 -18.56 -29.71 -6.34
C GLN A 415 -19.73 -28.87 -6.89
N GLN A 416 -20.98 -29.24 -6.61
CA GLN A 416 -22.15 -28.43 -6.97
C GLN A 416 -22.17 -27.07 -6.25
N ARG A 417 -21.83 -27.05 -4.95
CA ARG A 417 -21.70 -25.80 -4.18
C ARG A 417 -20.56 -24.93 -4.70
N GLU A 418 -19.43 -25.52 -5.05
CA GLU A 418 -18.28 -24.82 -5.63
C GLU A 418 -18.65 -24.18 -6.98
N LEU A 419 -19.27 -24.95 -7.89
CA LEU A 419 -19.76 -24.44 -9.18
C LEU A 419 -20.78 -23.29 -8.98
N ALA A 420 -21.74 -23.44 -8.07
CA ALA A 420 -22.71 -22.39 -7.78
C ALA A 420 -22.07 -21.12 -7.18
N LEU A 421 -20.95 -21.24 -6.45
CA LEU A 421 -20.17 -20.10 -5.97
C LEU A 421 -19.32 -19.48 -7.09
N GLN A 422 -18.73 -20.28 -7.97
CA GLN A 422 -18.01 -19.82 -9.17
C GLN A 422 -18.95 -19.05 -10.10
N ASP A 423 -20.17 -19.53 -10.35
CA ASP A 423 -21.17 -18.84 -11.18
C ASP A 423 -21.62 -17.51 -10.56
N ARG A 424 -21.86 -17.47 -9.24
CA ARG A 424 -22.13 -16.20 -8.53
C ARG A 424 -20.95 -15.23 -8.65
N ASN A 425 -19.72 -15.72 -8.54
CA ASN A 425 -18.51 -14.90 -8.74
C ASN A 425 -18.39 -14.39 -10.19
N ASN A 426 -18.72 -15.22 -11.19
CA ASN A 426 -18.77 -14.83 -12.60
C ASN A 426 -19.82 -13.73 -12.86
N VAL A 427 -21.00 -13.82 -12.22
CA VAL A 427 -22.04 -12.76 -12.28
C VAL A 427 -21.58 -11.47 -11.59
N ILE A 428 -20.99 -11.56 -10.38
CA ILE A 428 -20.50 -10.39 -9.64
C ILE A 428 -19.32 -9.72 -10.36
N THR A 429 -18.37 -10.48 -10.90
CA THR A 429 -17.22 -9.92 -11.62
C THR A 429 -17.60 -9.37 -13.00
N SER A 430 -18.61 -9.94 -13.68
CA SER A 430 -19.11 -9.37 -14.94
C SER A 430 -19.93 -8.09 -14.71
N SER A 431 -20.77 -8.03 -13.67
CA SER A 431 -21.48 -6.80 -13.31
C SER A 431 -20.55 -5.70 -12.79
N ALA A 432 -19.55 -6.03 -11.96
CA ALA A 432 -18.52 -5.08 -11.52
C ALA A 432 -17.72 -4.50 -12.71
N ARG A 433 -17.29 -5.35 -13.67
CA ARG A 433 -16.65 -4.90 -14.92
C ARG A 433 -17.59 -4.06 -15.80
N GLY A 434 -18.91 -4.26 -15.71
CA GLY A 434 -19.92 -3.44 -16.38
C GLY A 434 -20.02 -2.05 -15.74
N LEU A 435 -20.21 -1.99 -14.42
CA LEU A 435 -20.28 -0.75 -13.66
C LEU A 435 -18.99 0.07 -13.75
N GLU A 436 -17.81 -0.58 -13.75
CA GLU A 436 -16.54 0.13 -13.87
C GLU A 436 -16.32 0.73 -15.27
N LYS A 437 -16.84 0.10 -16.34
CA LYS A 437 -16.88 0.72 -17.67
C LYS A 437 -17.79 1.95 -17.69
N VAL A 438 -18.98 1.86 -17.08
CA VAL A 438 -19.90 3.02 -16.98
C VAL A 438 -19.28 4.14 -16.14
N ARG A 439 -18.57 3.82 -15.05
CA ARG A 439 -17.81 4.82 -14.28
C ARG A 439 -16.72 5.48 -15.12
N GLN A 440 -15.96 4.71 -15.91
CA GLN A 440 -14.94 5.24 -16.82
C GLN A 440 -15.54 6.13 -17.91
N GLN A 441 -16.72 5.78 -18.45
CA GLN A 441 -17.46 6.60 -19.43
C GLN A 441 -17.91 7.93 -18.81
N LEU A 442 -18.58 7.90 -17.65
CA LEU A 442 -18.99 9.11 -16.93
C LEU A 442 -17.78 9.98 -16.52
N GLN A 443 -16.67 9.39 -16.10
CA GLN A 443 -15.43 10.12 -15.78
C GLN A 443 -14.83 10.82 -17.01
N GLU A 444 -14.88 10.17 -18.18
CA GLU A 444 -14.43 10.75 -19.45
C GLU A 444 -15.40 11.83 -19.97
N GLU A 445 -16.71 11.67 -19.80
CA GLU A 445 -17.73 12.68 -20.10
C GLU A 445 -17.57 13.93 -19.22
N VAL A 446 -17.40 13.76 -17.90
CA VAL A 446 -17.04 14.86 -16.97
C VAL A 446 -15.76 15.57 -17.43
N ARG A 447 -14.74 14.82 -17.87
CA ARG A 447 -13.47 15.38 -18.36
C ARG A 447 -13.67 16.19 -19.66
N GLN A 448 -14.49 15.70 -20.59
CA GLN A 448 -14.80 16.38 -21.84
C GLN A 448 -15.62 17.66 -21.63
N ALA A 449 -16.71 17.60 -20.85
CA ALA A 449 -17.53 18.76 -20.52
C ALA A 449 -16.72 19.82 -19.74
N SER A 450 -15.85 19.40 -18.81
CA SER A 450 -14.92 20.30 -18.10
C SER A 450 -13.91 20.96 -19.04
N GLY A 451 -13.47 20.26 -20.09
CA GLY A 451 -12.61 20.81 -21.15
C GLY A 451 -13.33 21.87 -21.97
N GLN A 452 -14.56 21.58 -22.43
CA GLN A 452 -15.38 22.52 -23.20
C GLN A 452 -15.72 23.78 -22.39
N LEU A 453 -16.06 23.63 -21.10
CA LEU A 453 -16.25 24.75 -20.18
C LEU A 453 -15.01 25.64 -20.09
N LEU A 454 -13.82 25.06 -20.04
CA LEU A 454 -12.56 25.80 -19.98
C LEU A 454 -12.22 26.49 -21.31
N GLU A 455 -12.71 26.00 -22.45
CA GLU A 455 -12.65 26.70 -23.73
C GLU A 455 -13.65 27.86 -23.83
N GLU A 456 -14.92 27.67 -23.45
CA GLU A 456 -15.91 28.76 -23.45
C GLU A 456 -15.53 29.86 -22.45
N ARG A 457 -14.92 29.53 -21.30
CA ARG A 457 -14.33 30.52 -20.37
C ARG A 457 -13.21 31.35 -21.03
N LYS A 458 -12.31 30.72 -21.79
CA LYS A 458 -11.25 31.45 -22.54
C LYS A 458 -11.84 32.33 -23.66
N ARG A 459 -12.85 31.85 -24.37
CA ARG A 459 -13.57 32.62 -25.41
C ARG A 459 -14.27 33.84 -24.80
N ARG A 460 -14.92 33.64 -23.64
CA ARG A 460 -15.51 34.71 -22.83
C ARG A 460 -14.46 35.75 -22.41
N GLU A 461 -13.29 35.31 -21.92
CA GLU A 461 -12.20 36.22 -21.53
C GLU A 461 -11.70 37.09 -22.69
N THR A 462 -11.59 36.55 -23.91
CA THR A 462 -11.19 37.35 -25.08
C THR A 462 -12.28 38.33 -25.52
N GLN A 463 -13.57 37.95 -25.47
CA GLN A 463 -14.68 38.88 -25.73
C GLN A 463 -14.82 39.95 -24.65
N GLU A 464 -14.66 39.62 -23.36
CA GLU A 464 -14.60 40.64 -22.29
C GLU A 464 -13.46 41.63 -22.52
N ALA A 465 -12.30 41.16 -23.01
CA ALA A 465 -11.20 42.04 -23.38
C ALA A 465 -11.49 42.91 -24.62
N LEU A 466 -12.21 42.41 -25.61
CA LEU A 466 -12.64 43.17 -26.79
C LEU A 466 -13.66 44.25 -26.44
N ALA A 467 -14.74 43.89 -25.74
CA ALA A 467 -15.77 44.83 -25.30
C ALA A 467 -15.18 45.97 -24.43
N ARG A 468 -14.26 45.65 -23.50
CA ARG A 468 -13.54 46.66 -22.70
C ARG A 468 -12.63 47.58 -23.52
N ARG A 469 -12.19 47.19 -24.72
CA ARG A 469 -11.44 48.05 -25.66
C ARG A 469 -12.38 48.94 -26.46
N LEU A 470 -13.45 48.37 -27.02
CA LEU A 470 -14.47 49.10 -27.77
C LEU A 470 -15.16 50.16 -26.90
N GLN A 471 -15.52 49.83 -25.66
CA GLN A 471 -16.11 50.78 -24.71
C GLN A 471 -15.21 51.99 -24.42
N LYS A 472 -13.88 51.79 -24.37
CA LYS A 472 -12.91 52.90 -24.25
C LYS A 472 -12.80 53.71 -25.54
N ARG A 473 -12.87 53.06 -26.71
CA ARG A 473 -12.82 53.70 -28.03
C ARG A 473 -14.04 54.60 -28.24
N VAL A 474 -15.24 54.09 -27.97
CA VAL A 474 -16.51 54.85 -27.97
C VAL A 474 -16.43 56.04 -27.01
N LEU A 475 -15.97 55.84 -25.77
CA LEU A 475 -15.88 56.94 -24.79
C LEU A 475 -14.94 58.09 -25.23
N LEU A 476 -13.87 57.78 -25.96
CA LEU A 476 -12.97 58.80 -26.52
C LEU A 476 -13.64 59.53 -27.69
N LEU A 477 -14.22 58.80 -28.65
CA LEU A 477 -14.94 59.36 -29.80
C LEU A 477 -16.15 60.22 -29.38
N THR A 478 -16.84 59.82 -28.31
CA THR A 478 -17.92 60.59 -27.67
C THR A 478 -17.40 61.95 -27.19
N LYS A 479 -16.25 61.97 -26.49
CA LYS A 479 -15.63 63.20 -26.00
C LYS A 479 -15.08 64.08 -27.12
N GLU A 480 -14.50 63.48 -28.16
CA GLU A 480 -14.05 64.19 -29.37
C GLU A 480 -15.24 64.86 -30.07
N ARG A 481 -16.32 64.10 -30.33
CA ARG A 481 -17.59 64.59 -30.90
C ARG A 481 -18.17 65.74 -30.07
N ASP A 482 -18.29 65.56 -28.76
CA ASP A 482 -18.96 66.54 -27.90
C ASP A 482 -18.09 67.79 -27.65
N GLY A 483 -16.76 67.65 -27.65
CA GLY A 483 -15.84 68.79 -27.66
C GLY A 483 -15.95 69.61 -28.95
N MET A 484 -15.95 68.96 -30.11
CA MET A 484 -16.15 69.67 -31.39
C MET A 484 -17.55 70.29 -31.52
N ARG A 485 -18.60 69.62 -31.01
CA ARG A 485 -19.95 70.16 -30.93
C ARG A 485 -20.03 71.38 -30.01
N ALA A 486 -19.33 71.38 -28.87
CA ALA A 486 -19.25 72.53 -27.98
C ALA A 486 -18.55 73.73 -28.66
N ILE A 487 -17.48 73.48 -29.41
CA ILE A 487 -16.76 74.51 -30.18
C ILE A 487 -17.64 75.13 -31.27
N LEU A 488 -18.43 74.33 -32.01
CA LEU A 488 -19.43 74.85 -32.93
C LEU A 488 -20.48 75.70 -32.20
N GLY A 489 -21.04 75.18 -31.10
CA GLY A 489 -22.04 75.88 -30.30
C GLY A 489 -21.57 77.22 -29.73
N SER A 490 -20.28 77.38 -29.39
CA SER A 490 -19.72 78.69 -29.04
C SER A 490 -19.78 79.67 -30.23
N TYR A 491 -19.35 79.26 -31.43
CA TYR A 491 -19.43 80.12 -32.61
C TYR A 491 -20.87 80.50 -32.97
N ASP A 492 -21.82 79.57 -32.88
CA ASP A 492 -23.25 79.84 -33.10
C ASP A 492 -23.85 80.79 -32.05
N SER A 493 -23.26 80.87 -30.85
CA SER A 493 -23.69 81.78 -29.78
C SER A 493 -23.01 83.16 -29.81
N GLU A 494 -21.83 83.25 -30.43
CA GLU A 494 -21.03 84.48 -30.54
C GLU A 494 -21.33 85.30 -31.81
N LEU A 495 -21.92 84.68 -32.84
CA LEU A 495 -22.20 85.30 -34.14
C LEU A 495 -23.69 85.58 -34.32
N THR A 496 -24.06 86.81 -34.66
CA THR A 496 -25.46 87.10 -35.03
C THR A 496 -25.75 86.67 -36.49
N PRO A 497 -27.00 86.31 -36.84
CA PRO A 497 -27.37 85.90 -38.21
C PRO A 497 -27.03 86.91 -39.33
N ALA A 498 -26.73 88.17 -39.00
CA ALA A 498 -26.33 89.19 -39.96
C ALA A 498 -24.82 89.17 -40.33
N GLU A 499 -23.98 88.48 -39.56
CA GLU A 499 -22.50 88.56 -39.64
C GLU A 499 -21.85 87.41 -40.44
N TYR A 500 -22.67 86.51 -41.00
CA TYR A 500 -22.24 85.32 -41.73
C TYR A 500 -21.58 85.65 -43.08
N SER A 501 -20.27 85.88 -43.07
CA SER A 501 -19.44 85.85 -44.28
C SER A 501 -19.55 84.49 -44.99
N PRO A 502 -19.73 84.44 -46.33
CA PRO A 502 -19.85 83.19 -47.07
C PRO A 502 -18.57 82.33 -47.03
N GLN A 503 -17.43 82.88 -46.61
CA GLN A 503 -16.21 82.12 -46.32
C GLN A 503 -16.25 81.45 -44.94
N LEU A 504 -16.83 82.13 -43.94
CA LEU A 504 -17.03 81.59 -42.60
C LEU A 504 -18.07 80.47 -42.61
N THR A 505 -19.19 80.65 -43.33
CA THR A 505 -20.24 79.63 -43.52
C THR A 505 -19.69 78.35 -44.17
N ARG A 506 -18.66 78.43 -45.02
CA ARG A 506 -18.00 77.24 -45.58
C ARG A 506 -17.19 76.49 -44.51
N ARG A 507 -16.37 77.21 -43.73
CA ARG A 507 -15.58 76.60 -42.64
C ARG A 507 -16.45 76.00 -41.54
N MET A 508 -17.58 76.63 -41.23
CA MET A 508 -18.59 76.09 -40.32
C MET A 508 -19.12 74.75 -40.85
N ARG A 509 -19.56 74.68 -42.11
CA ARG A 509 -20.00 73.42 -42.74
C ARG A 509 -18.91 72.37 -42.83
N GLU A 510 -17.67 72.76 -43.12
CA GLU A 510 -16.51 71.85 -43.10
C GLU A 510 -16.26 71.25 -41.70
N ALA A 511 -16.54 72.00 -40.63
CA ALA A 511 -16.46 71.53 -39.25
C ALA A 511 -17.70 70.72 -38.81
N GLU A 512 -18.91 71.09 -39.24
CA GLU A 512 -20.13 70.29 -39.10
C GLU A 512 -19.96 68.91 -39.74
N ASP A 513 -19.44 68.86 -40.97
CA ASP A 513 -19.11 67.64 -41.70
C ASP A 513 -18.12 66.75 -40.91
N MET A 514 -17.15 67.34 -40.21
CA MET A 514 -16.21 66.61 -39.37
C MET A 514 -16.87 66.08 -38.08
N VAL A 515 -17.78 66.85 -37.46
CA VAL A 515 -18.61 66.36 -36.35
C VAL A 515 -19.53 65.22 -36.81
N GLN A 516 -20.12 65.31 -38.00
CA GLN A 516 -20.93 64.24 -38.58
C GLN A 516 -20.11 62.97 -38.86
N LYS A 517 -18.90 63.09 -39.43
CA LYS A 517 -17.99 61.94 -39.66
C LYS A 517 -17.59 61.25 -38.34
N VAL A 518 -17.25 62.03 -37.31
CA VAL A 518 -16.89 61.48 -35.98
C VAL A 518 -18.12 60.92 -35.26
N HIS A 519 -19.30 61.50 -35.44
CA HIS A 519 -20.55 60.94 -34.93
C HIS A 519 -20.89 59.60 -35.60
N ALA A 520 -20.75 59.50 -36.93
CA ALA A 520 -20.97 58.25 -37.66
C ALA A 520 -20.00 57.14 -37.20
N HIS A 521 -18.70 57.45 -37.10
CA HIS A 521 -17.69 56.52 -36.58
C HIS A 521 -17.91 56.16 -35.09
N SER A 522 -18.47 57.07 -34.28
CA SER A 522 -18.94 56.75 -32.93
C SER A 522 -20.08 55.73 -32.98
N SER A 523 -21.11 55.96 -33.81
CA SER A 523 -22.26 55.04 -33.95
C SER A 523 -21.88 53.66 -34.50
N GLU A 524 -20.87 53.59 -35.38
CA GLU A 524 -20.31 52.33 -35.87
C GLU A 524 -19.58 51.57 -34.74
N MET A 525 -18.77 52.27 -33.94
CA MET A 525 -18.09 51.69 -32.77
C MET A 525 -19.06 51.32 -31.65
N GLU A 526 -20.18 52.01 -31.51
CA GLU A 526 -21.30 51.70 -30.61
C GLU A 526 -22.07 50.44 -31.07
N ALA A 527 -22.27 50.26 -32.38
CA ALA A 527 -22.83 49.03 -32.95
C ALA A 527 -21.88 47.84 -32.76
N GLN A 528 -20.58 48.01 -33.05
CA GLN A 528 -19.56 46.98 -32.81
C GLN A 528 -19.45 46.60 -31.32
N LEU A 529 -19.55 47.59 -30.41
CA LEU A 529 -19.60 47.35 -28.97
C LEU A 529 -20.86 46.57 -28.56
N SER A 530 -22.02 46.90 -29.13
CA SER A 530 -23.29 46.21 -28.85
C SER A 530 -23.22 44.74 -29.28
N GLN A 531 -22.76 44.47 -30.51
CA GLN A 531 -22.52 43.10 -31.00
C GLN A 531 -21.55 42.33 -30.09
N ALA A 532 -20.43 42.94 -29.69
CA ALA A 532 -19.46 42.29 -28.80
C ALA A 532 -20.03 41.99 -27.40
N LEU A 533 -20.99 42.80 -26.91
CA LEU A 533 -21.69 42.55 -25.65
C LEU A 533 -22.75 41.45 -25.77
N GLU A 534 -23.44 41.34 -26.91
CA GLU A 534 -24.36 40.23 -27.22
C GLU A 534 -23.63 38.89 -27.38
N GLU A 535 -22.53 38.86 -28.15
CA GLU A 535 -21.68 37.68 -28.28
C GLU A 535 -21.10 37.22 -26.93
N LEU A 536 -20.69 38.17 -26.09
CA LEU A 536 -20.27 37.92 -24.71
C LEU A 536 -21.41 37.36 -23.84
N GLY A 537 -22.64 37.86 -24.02
CA GLY A 537 -23.83 37.34 -23.35
C GLY A 537 -24.10 35.88 -23.70
N GLY A 538 -24.06 35.54 -25.00
CA GLY A 538 -24.22 34.16 -25.47
C GLY A 538 -23.12 33.22 -24.98
N GLN A 539 -21.86 33.67 -24.92
CA GLN A 539 -20.76 32.87 -24.37
C GLN A 539 -20.86 32.65 -22.85
N LYS A 540 -21.37 33.64 -22.09
CA LYS A 540 -21.69 33.46 -20.67
C LYS A 540 -22.75 32.37 -20.48
N GLN A 541 -23.87 32.47 -21.19
CA GLN A 541 -24.95 31.47 -21.14
C GLN A 541 -24.45 30.05 -21.46
N ARG A 542 -23.56 29.87 -22.45
CA ARG A 542 -22.95 28.57 -22.77
C ARG A 542 -22.05 28.05 -21.66
N ALA A 543 -21.19 28.90 -21.09
CA ALA A 543 -20.36 28.53 -19.96
C ALA A 543 -21.21 28.17 -18.73
N ASP A 544 -22.27 28.91 -18.45
CA ASP A 544 -23.17 28.67 -17.32
C ASP A 544 -23.95 27.35 -17.48
N MET A 545 -24.39 27.01 -18.71
CA MET A 545 -24.98 25.69 -19.01
C MET A 545 -23.98 24.55 -18.82
N LEU A 546 -22.76 24.66 -19.36
CA LEU A 546 -21.71 23.65 -19.19
C LEU A 546 -21.28 23.51 -17.72
N GLU A 547 -21.34 24.58 -16.93
CA GLU A 547 -21.15 24.50 -15.48
C GLU A 547 -22.23 23.68 -14.78
N VAL A 548 -23.50 23.82 -15.17
CA VAL A 548 -24.61 23.02 -14.62
C VAL A 548 -24.49 21.56 -15.04
N GLU A 549 -24.12 21.28 -16.29
CA GLU A 549 -23.88 19.93 -16.80
C GLU A 549 -22.73 19.23 -16.07
N VAL A 550 -21.57 19.90 -15.93
CA VAL A 550 -20.42 19.37 -15.16
C VAL A 550 -20.81 19.10 -13.70
N LYS A 551 -21.58 20.00 -13.05
CA LYS A 551 -22.09 19.78 -11.68
C LYS A 551 -23.06 18.58 -11.62
N MET A 552 -23.94 18.41 -12.60
CA MET A 552 -24.87 17.28 -12.70
C MET A 552 -24.13 15.94 -12.83
N LEU A 553 -23.17 15.85 -13.76
CA LEU A 553 -22.37 14.65 -14.00
C LEU A 553 -21.46 14.32 -12.79
N GLN A 554 -20.94 15.33 -12.09
CA GLN A 554 -20.22 15.15 -10.82
C GLN A 554 -21.13 14.64 -9.69
N CYS A 555 -22.38 15.11 -9.60
CA CYS A 555 -23.37 14.57 -8.68
C CYS A 555 -23.72 13.10 -9.00
N GLN A 556 -23.86 12.74 -10.28
CA GLN A 556 -24.08 11.35 -10.69
C GLN A 556 -22.88 10.45 -10.38
N THR A 557 -21.66 10.91 -10.65
CA THR A 557 -20.41 10.18 -10.36
C THR A 557 -20.27 9.93 -8.86
N SER A 558 -20.44 10.98 -8.03
CA SER A 558 -20.34 10.88 -6.57
C SER A 558 -21.54 10.19 -5.90
N ALA A 559 -22.68 10.08 -6.57
CA ALA A 559 -23.77 9.19 -6.18
C ALA A 559 -23.44 7.73 -6.49
N SER A 560 -22.80 7.44 -7.63
CA SER A 560 -22.34 6.10 -7.99
C SER A 560 -21.24 5.59 -7.04
N GLU A 561 -20.34 6.47 -6.57
CA GLU A 561 -19.32 6.15 -5.55
C GLU A 561 -19.94 5.87 -4.17
N ARG A 562 -21.16 6.36 -3.91
CA ARG A 562 -21.98 6.00 -2.73
C ARG A 562 -23.01 4.92 -3.03
N GLY A 563 -23.02 4.37 -4.25
CA GLY A 563 -24.07 3.51 -4.79
C GLY A 563 -24.06 2.08 -4.23
N PHE A 564 -23.12 1.75 -3.35
CA PHE A 564 -23.10 0.49 -2.61
C PHE A 564 -23.43 0.75 -1.14
N PRO A 565 -24.71 0.66 -0.73
CA PRO A 565 -25.10 0.71 0.67
C PRO A 565 -24.79 -0.64 1.33
N VAL A 566 -23.50 -0.97 1.50
CA VAL A 566 -23.12 -1.82 2.64
C VAL A 566 -23.46 -0.99 3.86
N SER A 567 -24.53 -1.34 4.57
CA SER A 567 -24.97 -0.53 5.70
C SER A 567 -23.85 -0.39 6.73
N ARG A 568 -23.83 0.72 7.47
CA ARG A 568 -22.87 0.90 8.57
C ARG A 568 -22.97 -0.25 9.59
N GLU A 569 -24.16 -0.82 9.71
CA GLU A 569 -24.48 -2.04 10.46
C GLU A 569 -23.79 -3.28 9.86
N GLU A 570 -23.91 -3.58 8.56
CA GLU A 570 -23.15 -4.66 7.89
C GLU A 570 -21.63 -4.50 8.05
N VAL A 571 -21.09 -3.29 7.88
CA VAL A 571 -19.66 -3.03 8.11
C VAL A 571 -19.27 -3.32 9.56
N SER A 572 -20.16 -3.04 10.52
CA SER A 572 -19.92 -3.35 11.94
C SER A 572 -20.07 -4.83 12.28
N SER A 573 -21.03 -5.55 11.66
CA SER A 573 -21.21 -6.99 11.89
C SER A 573 -20.08 -7.81 11.29
N LEU A 574 -19.55 -7.42 10.13
CA LEU A 574 -18.35 -8.01 9.54
C LEU A 574 -17.10 -7.76 10.40
N ARG A 575 -16.97 -6.58 11.04
CA ARG A 575 -15.88 -6.31 12.00
C ARG A 575 -15.99 -7.17 13.26
N LEU A 576 -17.17 -7.22 13.88
CA LEU A 576 -17.42 -8.10 15.02
C LEU A 576 -17.14 -9.57 14.66
N LYS A 577 -17.53 -10.04 13.46
CA LYS A 577 -17.22 -11.41 13.06
C LYS A 577 -15.73 -11.66 12.76
N ILE A 578 -14.98 -10.65 12.34
CA ILE A 578 -13.51 -10.73 12.28
C ILE A 578 -12.95 -10.85 13.71
N GLU A 579 -13.35 -10.00 14.64
CA GLU A 579 -12.91 -10.04 16.05
C GLU A 579 -13.22 -11.38 16.72
N GLU A 580 -14.41 -11.96 16.48
CA GLU A 580 -14.76 -13.32 16.90
C GLU A 580 -13.83 -14.38 16.29
N LEU A 581 -13.62 -14.36 14.97
CA LEU A 581 -12.78 -15.34 14.26
C LEU A 581 -11.29 -15.23 14.65
N GLU A 582 -10.81 -14.03 14.97
CA GLU A 582 -9.45 -13.84 15.51
C GLU A 582 -9.32 -14.35 16.95
N GLY A 583 -10.37 -14.19 17.77
CA GLY A 583 -10.45 -14.81 19.10
C GLY A 583 -10.51 -16.34 19.05
N GLU A 584 -11.30 -16.92 18.14
CA GLU A 584 -11.34 -18.35 17.87
C GLU A 584 -9.98 -18.86 17.37
N ARG A 585 -9.34 -18.15 16.43
CA ARG A 585 -7.98 -18.47 15.95
C ARG A 585 -6.97 -18.45 17.09
N GLY A 586 -7.01 -17.44 17.97
CA GLY A 586 -6.13 -17.35 19.13
C GLY A 586 -6.24 -18.57 20.07
N ARG A 587 -7.47 -18.99 20.38
CA ARG A 587 -7.72 -20.21 21.18
C ARG A 587 -7.19 -21.47 20.51
N LEU A 588 -7.44 -21.64 19.20
CA LEU A 588 -6.94 -22.78 18.43
C LEU A 588 -5.41 -22.78 18.31
N GLU A 589 -4.79 -21.61 18.23
CA GLU A 589 -3.32 -21.46 18.30
C GLU A 589 -2.76 -21.83 19.69
N GLU A 590 -3.48 -21.54 20.77
CA GLU A 590 -3.12 -21.96 22.14
C GLU A 590 -3.29 -23.46 22.36
N GLU A 591 -4.45 -24.02 22.01
CA GLU A 591 -4.73 -25.46 22.04
C GLU A 591 -3.66 -26.22 21.25
N LYS A 592 -3.38 -25.77 20.02
CA LYS A 592 -2.29 -26.31 19.18
C LYS A 592 -0.95 -26.31 19.93
N LYS A 593 -0.53 -25.18 20.52
CA LYS A 593 0.73 -25.10 21.28
C LYS A 593 0.75 -26.09 22.46
N THR A 594 -0.38 -26.29 23.16
CA THR A 594 -0.45 -27.29 24.24
C THR A 594 -0.36 -28.72 23.74
N LEU A 595 -0.91 -29.03 22.56
CA LEU A 595 -0.84 -30.35 21.94
C LEU A 595 0.56 -30.62 21.36
N GLU A 596 1.20 -29.62 20.75
CA GLU A 596 2.59 -29.68 20.32
C GLU A 596 3.53 -29.94 21.50
N ALA A 597 3.40 -29.20 22.61
CA ALA A 597 4.17 -29.44 23.83
C ALA A 597 3.91 -30.83 24.46
N GLN A 598 2.69 -31.37 24.34
CA GLN A 598 2.38 -32.75 24.75
C GLN A 598 3.06 -33.78 23.84
N LEU A 599 3.06 -33.56 22.52
CA LEU A 599 3.72 -34.44 21.54
C LEU A 599 5.25 -34.39 21.67
N GLU A 600 5.85 -33.22 21.91
CA GLU A 600 7.26 -33.07 22.24
C GLU A 600 7.61 -33.83 23.53
N ARG A 601 6.80 -33.68 24.59
CA ARG A 601 6.98 -34.43 25.83
C ARG A 601 6.88 -35.94 25.62
N LEU A 602 5.92 -36.42 24.83
CA LEU A 602 5.79 -37.85 24.48
C LEU A 602 6.96 -38.35 23.62
N THR A 603 7.52 -37.49 22.77
CA THR A 603 8.72 -37.80 21.96
C THR A 603 9.97 -37.88 22.83
N LEU A 604 10.10 -37.01 23.84
CA LEU A 604 11.23 -36.99 24.78
C LEU A 604 11.16 -38.08 25.86
N GLN A 605 9.97 -38.42 26.35
CA GLN A 605 9.78 -39.46 27.38
C GLN A 605 9.56 -40.86 26.79
N GLY A 606 9.24 -40.96 25.50
CA GLY A 606 8.73 -42.16 24.86
C GLY A 606 7.27 -42.46 25.25
N GLY A 607 6.58 -43.25 24.42
CA GLY A 607 5.18 -43.65 24.65
C GLY A 607 5.01 -44.70 25.75
N TYR A 608 5.44 -44.39 26.98
CA TYR A 608 5.44 -45.30 28.12
C TYR A 608 4.42 -44.87 29.21
N ASP A 609 3.19 -45.37 29.07
CA ASP A 609 2.12 -45.17 30.05
C ASP A 609 2.47 -45.85 31.40
N GLN A 610 3.00 -45.08 32.36
CA GLN A 610 3.40 -45.59 33.69
C GLN A 610 2.27 -46.33 34.45
N SER A 611 1.01 -46.09 34.10
CA SER A 611 -0.18 -46.78 34.63
C SER A 611 -0.47 -48.12 33.97
N LYS A 612 0.10 -48.42 32.79
CA LYS A 612 -0.13 -49.64 31.99
C LYS A 612 1.13 -50.51 31.89
N THR A 613 2.31 -49.94 31.73
CA THR A 613 3.58 -50.68 31.59
C THR A 613 4.34 -50.79 32.90
N LYS A 614 4.17 -51.92 33.61
CA LYS A 614 5.09 -52.32 34.69
C LYS A 614 6.42 -52.79 34.10
N VAL A 615 7.53 -52.20 34.56
CA VAL A 615 8.88 -52.66 34.21
C VAL A 615 9.16 -53.99 34.91
N LEU A 616 9.16 -55.09 34.16
CA LEU A 616 9.42 -56.42 34.68
C LEU A 616 10.93 -56.68 34.76
N HIS A 617 11.51 -56.51 35.95
CA HIS A 617 12.85 -56.98 36.26
C HIS A 617 12.86 -58.52 36.34
N MET A 618 13.22 -59.18 35.24
CA MET A 618 13.42 -60.63 35.24
C MET A 618 14.59 -60.98 36.18
N SER A 619 14.36 -61.91 37.11
CA SER A 619 15.37 -62.35 38.10
C SER A 619 16.64 -62.88 37.43
N MET A 620 16.49 -63.58 36.30
CA MET A 620 17.58 -64.01 35.42
C MET A 620 17.60 -63.14 34.15
N ASN A 621 17.95 -61.87 34.29
CA ASN A 621 18.10 -60.95 33.17
C ASN A 621 19.25 -61.41 32.24
N PRO A 622 18.99 -61.75 30.95
CA PRO A 622 20.03 -62.26 30.06
C PRO A 622 21.12 -61.22 29.77
N ALA A 623 20.82 -59.92 29.85
CA ALA A 623 21.80 -58.86 29.65
C ALA A 623 22.71 -58.65 30.88
N SER A 624 22.26 -58.96 32.10
CA SER A 624 23.17 -59.00 33.27
C SER A 624 23.99 -60.29 33.26
N ALA A 625 23.40 -61.43 32.92
CA ALA A 625 24.13 -62.69 32.77
C ALA A 625 25.23 -62.62 31.69
N ALA A 626 24.96 -62.00 30.54
CA ALA A 626 25.97 -61.74 29.50
C ALA A 626 27.10 -60.81 30.00
N LYS A 627 26.74 -59.72 30.72
CA LYS A 627 27.72 -58.84 31.37
C LYS A 627 28.49 -59.50 32.52
N GLN A 628 27.98 -60.59 33.09
CA GLN A 628 28.67 -61.34 34.13
C GLN A 628 29.66 -62.33 33.52
N ARG A 629 29.24 -63.11 32.52
CA ARG A 629 30.13 -63.97 31.71
C ARG A 629 31.29 -63.21 31.10
N LEU A 630 31.04 -62.02 30.52
CA LEU A 630 32.10 -61.15 30.01
C LEU A 630 33.14 -60.72 31.06
N ARG A 631 32.76 -60.64 32.35
CA ARG A 631 33.72 -60.39 33.45
C ARG A 631 34.44 -61.65 33.88
N GLU A 632 33.75 -62.80 33.92
CA GLU A 632 34.36 -64.11 34.20
C GLU A 632 35.40 -64.47 33.13
N ASP A 633 35.11 -64.22 31.86
CA ASP A 633 36.04 -64.45 30.75
C ASP A 633 37.17 -63.41 30.72
N GLN A 634 36.92 -62.15 31.10
CA GLN A 634 37.99 -61.16 31.32
C GLN A 634 38.92 -61.55 32.48
N ALA A 635 38.39 -62.06 33.58
CA ALA A 635 39.18 -62.54 34.72
C ALA A 635 40.02 -63.77 34.32
N ARG A 636 39.44 -64.75 33.61
CA ARG A 636 40.19 -65.90 33.05
C ARG A 636 41.33 -65.46 32.14
N LEU A 637 41.08 -64.53 31.22
CA LEU A 637 42.11 -64.00 30.32
C LEU A 637 43.17 -63.17 31.06
N GLN A 638 42.83 -62.55 32.18
CA GLN A 638 43.78 -61.89 33.08
C GLN A 638 44.65 -62.93 33.82
N GLU A 639 44.05 -63.96 34.43
CA GLU A 639 44.78 -65.09 35.04
C GLU A 639 45.71 -65.79 34.04
N GLU A 640 45.25 -66.05 32.82
CA GLU A 640 46.05 -66.65 31.75
C GLU A 640 47.19 -65.71 31.32
N CYS A 641 46.92 -64.42 31.17
CA CYS A 641 47.96 -63.42 30.92
C CYS A 641 48.97 -63.33 32.07
N GLU A 642 48.55 -63.51 33.32
CA GLU A 642 49.43 -63.49 34.50
C GLU A 642 50.27 -64.77 34.59
N ARG A 643 49.67 -65.95 34.42
CA ARG A 643 50.41 -67.23 34.30
C ARG A 643 51.41 -67.21 33.14
N LEU A 644 51.04 -66.62 31.99
CA LEU A 644 51.96 -66.47 30.85
C LEU A 644 53.07 -65.44 31.13
N ARG A 645 52.78 -64.34 31.84
CA ARG A 645 53.81 -63.39 32.30
C ARG A 645 54.75 -64.02 33.33
N GLU A 646 54.25 -64.89 34.20
CA GLU A 646 55.05 -65.63 35.18
C GLU A 646 55.92 -66.69 34.51
N LEU A 647 55.38 -67.42 33.53
CA LEU A 647 56.13 -68.36 32.69
C LEU A 647 57.24 -67.63 31.91
N VAL A 648 56.94 -66.49 31.29
CA VAL A 648 57.94 -65.65 30.63
C VAL A 648 58.99 -65.15 31.62
N ARG A 649 58.61 -64.65 32.80
CA ARG A 649 59.56 -64.25 33.87
C ARG A 649 60.43 -65.40 34.38
N ALA A 650 59.94 -66.64 34.36
CA ALA A 650 60.73 -67.82 34.73
C ALA A 650 61.75 -68.18 33.64
N LEU A 651 61.34 -68.13 32.37
CA LEU A 651 62.21 -68.32 31.20
C LEU A 651 63.28 -67.23 31.09
N GLU A 652 62.92 -65.97 31.29
CA GLU A 652 63.83 -64.81 31.33
C GLU A 652 64.88 -64.90 32.46
N ARG A 653 64.59 -65.69 33.51
CA ARG A 653 65.51 -65.99 34.62
C ARG A 653 66.34 -67.26 34.41
N GLY A 654 66.18 -67.95 33.27
CA GLY A 654 66.91 -69.19 32.96
C GLY A 654 66.44 -70.42 33.74
N GLY A 655 65.22 -70.40 34.30
CA GLY A 655 64.64 -71.58 34.96
C GLY A 655 64.16 -72.64 33.96
N PRO A 656 64.14 -73.94 34.34
CA PRO A 656 63.58 -75.00 33.50
C PRO A 656 62.06 -74.85 33.32
N VAL A 657 61.55 -75.36 32.20
CA VAL A 657 60.12 -75.28 31.84
C VAL A 657 59.27 -76.19 32.74
N PRO A 658 58.10 -75.75 33.25
CA PRO A 658 57.14 -76.64 33.91
C PRO A 658 56.61 -77.73 32.97
N ALA A 659 56.57 -78.97 33.45
CA ALA A 659 56.38 -80.17 32.61
C ALA A 659 55.00 -80.29 31.92
N ASP A 660 53.97 -79.60 32.42
CA ASP A 660 52.56 -79.81 32.01
C ASP A 660 52.24 -79.38 30.57
N LEU A 661 53.19 -78.73 29.86
CA LEU A 661 53.00 -78.27 28.47
C LEU A 661 53.60 -79.20 27.41
N GLU A 662 54.49 -80.14 27.76
CA GLU A 662 55.10 -81.04 26.79
C GLU A 662 54.22 -82.28 26.46
N GLY A 663 53.38 -82.70 27.42
CA GLY A 663 52.65 -83.98 27.36
C GLY A 663 51.52 -84.11 26.32
N ARG A 664 51.15 -83.05 25.57
CA ARG A 664 49.94 -83.06 24.71
C ARG A 664 50.19 -83.27 23.21
N ARG A 665 51.41 -83.64 22.78
CA ARG A 665 51.74 -83.97 21.37
C ARG A 665 52.26 -85.41 21.18
N GLY A 666 51.44 -86.40 21.53
CA GLY A 666 51.52 -87.73 20.89
C GLY A 666 51.36 -88.95 21.79
N SER A 667 50.12 -89.39 22.02
CA SER A 667 49.77 -90.82 22.12
C SER A 667 48.25 -90.99 22.07
N ALA A 668 47.74 -91.69 21.04
CA ALA A 668 46.33 -92.09 20.93
C ALA A 668 46.14 -93.11 19.78
N LEU A 669 46.72 -94.31 19.90
CA LEU A 669 46.58 -95.35 18.88
C LEU A 669 46.44 -96.75 19.50
N VAL A 670 45.20 -97.25 19.57
CA VAL A 670 44.78 -98.68 19.56
C VAL A 670 45.46 -99.58 20.64
N GLN A 671 44.81 -100.09 21.71
CA GLN A 671 43.75 -101.12 21.71
C GLN A 671 43.39 -101.55 23.16
N GLY A 672 42.16 -102.07 23.40
CA GLY A 672 41.80 -102.94 24.55
C GLY A 672 41.64 -102.30 25.95
N GLY A 673 40.96 -102.91 26.93
CA GLY A 673 40.03 -104.04 26.82
C GLY A 673 39.85 -104.92 28.10
N SER A 674 38.71 -104.75 28.80
CA SER A 674 38.09 -105.68 29.79
C SER A 674 38.51 -105.65 31.28
N ARG A 675 37.48 -105.56 32.17
CA ARG A 675 37.31 -106.21 33.51
C ARG A 675 38.32 -105.91 34.66
N ALA A 676 37.96 -106.00 35.95
CA ALA A 676 36.66 -106.10 36.66
C ALA A 676 36.82 -105.75 38.16
N GLU A 677 35.69 -105.44 38.84
CA GLU A 677 35.47 -105.51 40.31
C GLU A 677 36.34 -104.57 41.19
N GLU A 678 36.06 -104.28 42.47
CA GLU A 678 35.18 -104.92 43.48
C GLU A 678 34.58 -103.89 44.48
N ALA A 679 33.61 -104.32 45.31
CA ALA A 679 33.01 -103.65 46.50
C ALA A 679 32.18 -102.36 46.29
N GLY A 680 31.16 -102.06 47.12
CA GLY A 680 30.53 -102.89 48.16
C GLY A 680 29.57 -102.09 49.08
N GLY A 681 28.42 -102.67 49.42
CA GLY A 681 27.40 -102.08 50.33
C GLY A 681 26.41 -101.10 49.65
N GLU A 682 25.16 -100.98 50.09
CA GLU A 682 24.42 -101.78 51.07
C GLU A 682 22.91 -101.73 50.75
N CYS A 683 22.15 -102.79 51.09
CA CYS A 683 20.72 -102.89 50.76
C CYS A 683 19.83 -102.59 51.96
N ARG A 684 18.75 -101.84 51.74
CA ARG A 684 17.51 -102.05 52.52
C ARG A 684 16.29 -101.90 51.61
N ALA A 685 15.40 -102.89 51.69
CA ALA A 685 14.18 -102.97 50.88
C ALA A 685 12.96 -102.74 51.76
N GLU A 686 11.84 -102.36 51.14
CA GLU A 686 10.51 -102.79 51.60
C GLU A 686 9.49 -102.75 50.43
N LYS A 687 8.51 -103.67 50.48
CA LYS A 687 7.34 -103.80 49.59
C LYS A 687 6.09 -103.76 50.48
N PRO A 688 4.96 -103.18 50.06
CA PRO A 688 3.90 -103.92 49.33
C PRO A 688 3.50 -103.21 48.00
N ALA A 689 2.79 -103.76 46.99
CA ALA A 689 1.53 -104.53 46.92
C ALA A 689 0.26 -103.68 47.25
N ALA A 690 -0.88 -103.73 46.53
CA ALA A 690 -1.25 -104.34 45.24
C ALA A 690 -2.61 -103.75 44.73
N GLU A 691 -3.14 -104.33 43.64
CA GLU A 691 -4.55 -104.26 43.13
C GLU A 691 -5.05 -103.02 42.33
N GLY A 692 -5.91 -103.31 41.34
CA GLY A 692 -6.75 -102.36 40.56
C GLY A 692 -6.04 -101.52 39.46
N GLY A 693 -6.60 -101.30 38.26
CA GLY A 693 -7.78 -101.90 37.62
C GLY A 693 -8.33 -101.09 36.44
N LEU A 694 -8.34 -101.69 35.23
CA LEU A 694 -9.10 -101.29 34.02
C LEU A 694 -8.72 -100.01 33.21
N SER A 695 -8.86 -100.15 31.89
CA SER A 695 -9.39 -99.15 30.92
C SER A 695 -8.52 -98.04 30.30
N HIS A 696 -7.98 -98.36 29.11
CA HIS A 696 -8.05 -97.58 27.84
C HIS A 696 -7.11 -96.36 27.56
N LYS A 697 -6.47 -96.44 26.38
CA LYS A 697 -5.98 -95.38 25.46
C LYS A 697 -4.66 -94.65 25.76
N ASP A 698 -3.69 -94.90 24.87
CA ASP A 698 -2.59 -94.00 24.53
C ASP A 698 -3.09 -92.65 23.97
N PRO A 699 -2.23 -91.61 23.99
CA PRO A 699 -1.58 -91.26 22.73
C PRO A 699 -0.05 -91.10 22.84
N GLY A 700 0.62 -91.07 21.69
CA GLY A 700 2.07 -91.12 21.56
C GLY A 700 2.85 -89.81 21.74
N VAL A 701 4.17 -89.98 21.66
CA VAL A 701 5.32 -89.09 21.87
C VAL A 701 6.33 -89.43 20.73
N PRO A 702 7.27 -88.59 20.22
CA PRO A 702 7.96 -87.45 20.87
C PRO A 702 8.19 -86.16 20.03
N GLU A 703 8.89 -85.21 20.68
CA GLU A 703 9.94 -84.30 20.16
C GLU A 703 9.62 -83.08 19.25
N GLY A 704 10.45 -82.04 19.42
CA GLY A 704 10.47 -80.82 18.60
C GLY A 704 10.72 -79.53 19.40
N LEU A 705 11.98 -79.14 19.61
CA LEU A 705 12.33 -77.93 20.38
C LEU A 705 13.58 -77.24 19.80
N LEU A 706 13.44 -76.01 19.25
CA LEU A 706 14.35 -74.84 19.38
C LEU A 706 14.22 -73.78 18.25
N ARG A 707 14.18 -72.50 18.67
CA ARG A 707 14.81 -71.30 18.07
C ARG A 707 14.33 -70.63 16.75
N ALA A 708 13.96 -69.36 16.94
CA ALA A 708 14.62 -68.13 16.39
C ALA A 708 13.95 -67.32 15.26
N HIS A 709 14.41 -66.07 15.17
CA HIS A 709 13.85 -64.93 14.43
C HIS A 709 13.85 -65.08 12.90
N GLY A 710 12.88 -64.42 12.24
CA GLY A 710 12.94 -64.13 10.80
C GLY A 710 11.79 -63.24 10.31
N LEU A 711 12.12 -62.15 9.61
CA LEU A 711 11.19 -61.42 8.74
C LEU A 711 11.11 -62.14 7.37
N PRO A 712 9.94 -62.16 6.70
CA PRO A 712 9.86 -62.32 5.26
C PRO A 712 9.71 -60.95 4.57
N ASP A 713 10.63 -60.63 3.67
CA ASP A 713 10.42 -59.60 2.63
C ASP A 713 10.05 -60.28 1.30
N ARG A 714 9.57 -59.48 0.34
CA ARG A 714 9.03 -59.86 -0.97
C ARG A 714 9.91 -60.79 -1.79
N ARG A 715 9.27 -61.59 -2.66
CA ARG A 715 9.79 -61.95 -3.99
C ARG A 715 8.71 -61.93 -5.06
N HIS A 716 9.15 -61.81 -6.32
CA HIS A 716 8.32 -61.69 -7.51
C HIS A 716 8.23 -63.00 -8.29
N HIS A 717 7.01 -63.36 -8.71
CA HIS A 717 6.65 -63.90 -10.03
C HIS A 717 5.19 -63.45 -10.25
N GLY A 718 4.67 -63.14 -11.44
CA GLY A 718 5.18 -63.05 -12.81
C GLY A 718 3.95 -62.85 -13.73
N GLU A 719 4.05 -62.10 -14.83
CA GLU A 719 2.89 -61.85 -15.70
C GLU A 719 2.42 -63.12 -16.46
N PRO A 720 1.18 -63.15 -16.99
CA PRO A 720 0.97 -62.57 -18.32
C PRO A 720 -0.30 -61.71 -18.53
N VAL A 721 -0.10 -60.64 -19.30
CA VAL A 721 -1.04 -59.83 -20.14
C VAL A 721 -1.72 -60.73 -21.23
N PRO A 722 -2.88 -60.40 -21.89
CA PRO A 722 -3.65 -59.14 -21.99
C PRO A 722 -5.20 -59.21 -21.81
N ALA A 723 -5.87 -58.04 -21.77
CA ALA A 723 -7.04 -57.69 -22.61
C ALA A 723 -7.47 -56.21 -22.46
N ASP A 724 -7.71 -55.51 -23.58
CA ASP A 724 -8.23 -54.13 -23.59
C ASP A 724 -9.78 -54.05 -23.59
N VAL A 725 -10.36 -53.16 -22.77
CA VAL A 725 -11.71 -52.59 -22.99
C VAL A 725 -11.70 -51.10 -22.61
N HIS A 726 -12.32 -50.25 -23.44
CA HIS A 726 -12.27 -48.79 -23.30
C HIS A 726 -13.23 -48.20 -22.25
N VAL A 727 -12.78 -47.15 -21.55
CA VAL A 727 -13.61 -45.96 -21.24
C VAL A 727 -12.82 -44.69 -21.62
N ARG A 728 -13.52 -43.66 -22.10
CA ARG A 728 -12.93 -42.50 -22.79
C ARG A 728 -12.58 -41.36 -21.83
N ARG A 729 -11.43 -40.70 -22.03
CA ARG A 729 -11.13 -39.37 -21.46
C ARG A 729 -11.03 -38.35 -22.60
N ALA A 730 -12.06 -37.53 -22.78
CA ALA A 730 -12.15 -36.61 -23.91
C ALA A 730 -11.27 -35.37 -23.72
N GLN A 731 -10.33 -35.14 -24.64
CA GLN A 731 -9.66 -33.85 -24.80
C GLN A 731 -10.37 -33.05 -25.90
N GLY A 732 -10.93 -31.89 -25.55
CA GLY A 732 -11.56 -30.99 -26.52
C GLY A 732 -10.52 -30.31 -27.41
N ARG A 733 -10.54 -30.60 -28.72
CA ARG A 733 -9.80 -29.80 -29.73
C ARG A 733 -10.68 -28.68 -30.26
N LEU A 734 -10.08 -27.52 -30.52
CA LEU A 734 -10.71 -26.48 -31.33
C LEU A 734 -10.89 -26.97 -32.79
N PRO A 735 -12.01 -26.65 -33.45
CA PRO A 735 -12.12 -26.78 -34.90
C PRO A 735 -11.41 -25.61 -35.60
N HIS A 736 -10.62 -25.91 -36.63
CA HIS A 736 -10.22 -24.90 -37.61
C HIS A 736 -11.45 -24.49 -38.44
N LEU A 737 -11.76 -23.19 -38.46
CA LEU A 737 -12.54 -22.59 -39.54
C LEU A 737 -11.65 -21.74 -40.45
N GLN A 738 -12.11 -21.56 -41.69
CA GLN A 738 -11.27 -21.23 -42.83
C GLN A 738 -11.09 -19.71 -42.98
N ALA A 739 -9.85 -19.27 -43.24
CA ALA A 739 -9.56 -17.90 -43.64
C ALA A 739 -9.45 -17.82 -45.17
N PRO A 740 -10.34 -17.10 -45.88
CA PRO A 740 -10.20 -16.89 -47.31
C PRO A 740 -9.14 -15.82 -47.62
N LYS A 741 -8.22 -16.13 -48.53
CA LYS A 741 -7.36 -15.14 -49.20
C LYS A 741 -7.42 -15.38 -50.70
N ALA A 742 -7.87 -14.38 -51.46
CA ALA A 742 -7.06 -13.68 -52.48
C ALA A 742 -7.92 -13.00 -53.58
N TRP A 743 -7.22 -12.18 -54.38
CA TRP A 743 -7.59 -11.54 -55.66
C TRP A 743 -8.28 -10.16 -55.63
N PRO A 744 -8.00 -9.28 -56.64
CA PRO A 744 -7.83 -7.84 -56.37
C PRO A 744 -8.47 -6.89 -57.43
N ARG A 745 -7.99 -5.63 -57.47
CA ARG A 745 -8.31 -4.48 -58.38
C ARG A 745 -9.33 -3.49 -57.75
N ARG A 746 -9.31 -2.18 -58.05
CA ARG A 746 -8.59 -1.44 -59.11
C ARG A 746 -8.32 0.06 -58.80
N THR A 747 -7.12 0.55 -59.16
CA THR A 747 -6.76 1.91 -59.66
C THR A 747 -6.88 3.19 -58.80
N GLN A 748 -5.99 4.15 -59.14
CA GLN A 748 -5.85 5.56 -58.70
C GLN A 748 -5.35 5.78 -57.26
N GLY A 749 -4.32 6.59 -56.97
CA GLY A 749 -3.23 7.09 -57.83
C GLY A 749 -2.68 8.48 -57.46
N SER A 750 -1.41 8.59 -57.05
CA SER A 750 -0.59 9.82 -57.17
C SER A 750 0.92 9.51 -57.07
N CYS A 751 1.77 10.45 -57.47
CA CYS A 751 3.19 10.26 -57.83
C CYS A 751 4.21 10.83 -56.82
N ARG A 752 5.50 10.47 -57.02
CA ARG A 752 6.74 11.11 -56.49
C ARG A 752 7.00 10.87 -54.99
N THR A 753 8.23 10.83 -54.45
CA THR A 753 9.64 11.05 -54.90
C THR A 753 10.54 10.01 -54.18
N ALA A 754 11.57 9.37 -54.76
CA ALA A 754 12.88 9.82 -55.32
C ALA A 754 14.05 9.84 -54.29
N HIS A 755 15.29 9.64 -54.78
CA HIS A 755 16.58 9.41 -54.07
C HIS A 755 16.75 8.00 -53.43
N SER A 756 17.84 7.21 -53.56
CA SER A 756 19.17 7.21 -54.25
C SER A 756 20.41 7.18 -53.32
N THR A 757 21.50 6.55 -53.80
CA THR A 757 22.85 6.28 -53.24
C THR A 757 23.02 5.01 -52.37
N ASP A 758 24.19 4.31 -52.34
CA ASP A 758 25.17 3.93 -53.39
C ASP A 758 26.11 2.80 -52.84
N GLY A 759 26.96 2.18 -53.68
CA GLY A 759 28.07 1.27 -53.34
C GLY A 759 27.77 -0.23 -53.48
N LYS A 760 28.47 -1.07 -54.27
CA LYS A 760 29.91 -1.41 -54.40
C LYS A 760 30.46 -2.16 -53.16
N LEU A 761 31.16 -3.30 -53.25
CA LEU A 761 31.87 -3.93 -54.38
C LEU A 761 31.80 -5.49 -54.37
N ARG A 762 32.50 -6.16 -55.30
CA ARG A 762 32.57 -7.63 -55.51
C ARG A 762 34.06 -8.06 -55.52
N PRO A 763 34.44 -9.34 -55.36
CA PRO A 763 34.35 -10.28 -56.49
C PRO A 763 33.99 -11.76 -56.16
N ARG A 764 34.09 -12.59 -57.20
CA ARG A 764 33.87 -14.06 -57.30
C ARG A 764 35.25 -14.71 -57.66
N PRO A 765 35.47 -16.01 -58.00
CA PRO A 765 34.53 -16.90 -58.72
C PRO A 765 34.65 -18.46 -58.58
N HIS A 766 33.80 -19.18 -59.34
CA HIS A 766 34.03 -20.52 -59.97
C HIS A 766 34.14 -21.79 -59.07
N VAL A 767 33.75 -23.02 -59.50
CA VAL A 767 33.05 -23.47 -60.74
C VAL A 767 32.16 -24.73 -60.54
N ARG A 768 31.42 -25.10 -61.59
CA ARG A 768 30.58 -26.30 -61.83
C ARG A 768 31.34 -27.64 -61.59
N GLY A 769 30.71 -28.82 -61.46
CA GLY A 769 29.29 -29.21 -61.46
C GLY A 769 29.04 -30.59 -62.14
N SER A 770 27.77 -31.03 -62.16
CA SER A 770 27.20 -32.10 -63.01
C SER A 770 27.46 -33.61 -62.74
N ARG A 771 26.36 -34.39 -62.87
CA ARG A 771 26.19 -35.87 -62.97
C ARG A 771 26.49 -36.34 -64.44
N PRO A 772 26.53 -37.65 -64.85
CA PRO A 772 25.79 -38.81 -64.31
C PRO A 772 26.45 -40.24 -64.36
N ARG A 773 25.58 -41.28 -64.24
CA ARG A 773 25.72 -42.77 -64.36
C ARG A 773 26.37 -43.26 -65.70
N PRO A 774 26.73 -44.57 -65.93
CA PRO A 774 26.17 -45.80 -65.32
C PRO A 774 27.10 -47.05 -65.04
N VAL A 775 26.41 -48.10 -64.56
CA VAL A 775 26.69 -49.55 -64.30
C VAL A 775 27.24 -50.32 -65.53
N PRO A 776 28.17 -51.33 -65.45
CA PRO A 776 27.80 -52.73 -65.10
C PRO A 776 28.82 -53.68 -64.39
N ARG A 777 28.27 -54.86 -64.02
CA ARG A 777 28.85 -56.17 -63.57
C ARG A 777 29.43 -57.00 -64.76
N PRO A 778 29.96 -58.26 -64.67
CA PRO A 778 29.91 -59.33 -63.63
C PRO A 778 31.31 -59.87 -63.20
N ALA A 779 31.58 -61.01 -62.52
CA ALA A 779 31.17 -62.43 -62.61
C ALA A 779 31.86 -63.25 -61.45
N SER A 780 31.67 -64.55 -61.14
CA SER A 780 30.72 -65.65 -61.47
C SER A 780 30.94 -66.89 -60.54
N LEU A 781 30.05 -67.92 -60.65
CA LEU A 781 30.12 -69.30 -60.09
C LEU A 781 29.78 -69.48 -58.58
N GLY A 782 28.87 -70.36 -58.11
CA GLY A 782 27.90 -71.31 -58.73
C GLY A 782 28.30 -72.80 -58.63
N PRO A 783 27.39 -73.83 -58.70
CA PRO A 783 25.91 -73.91 -58.67
C PRO A 783 25.41 -74.39 -57.26
N ARG A 784 24.37 -75.20 -56.91
CA ARG A 784 23.15 -75.93 -57.44
C ARG A 784 22.24 -76.17 -56.17
N CYS A 785 20.91 -76.33 -56.08
CA CYS A 785 19.78 -76.87 -56.90
C CYS A 785 19.63 -78.43 -56.88
N ARG A 786 18.46 -79.06 -56.61
CA ARG A 786 17.08 -78.56 -56.36
C ARG A 786 16.04 -79.64 -55.89
N SER A 787 14.97 -79.22 -55.18
CA SER A 787 13.52 -79.61 -55.15
C SER A 787 13.00 -80.91 -55.84
N LEU A 788 11.92 -81.59 -55.36
CA LEU A 788 10.48 -81.23 -55.61
C LEU A 788 9.42 -81.99 -54.73
N GLN A 789 8.12 -81.78 -55.03
CA GLN A 789 6.89 -82.11 -54.25
C GLN A 789 5.96 -83.20 -54.88
N GLU A 790 5.11 -83.84 -54.03
CA GLU A 790 3.68 -84.26 -54.29
C GLU A 790 3.37 -85.37 -55.36
N LEU A 791 2.23 -86.12 -55.44
CA LEU A 791 0.98 -86.31 -54.65
C LEU A 791 0.19 -87.62 -55.09
N LEU A 792 -0.81 -88.09 -54.30
CA LEU A 792 -1.98 -88.97 -54.68
C LEU A 792 -1.68 -90.49 -55.02
N VAL A 793 -2.58 -91.51 -54.99
CA VAL A 793 -4.07 -91.62 -54.78
C VAL A 793 -4.58 -93.06 -54.40
N LEU A 794 -5.68 -93.19 -53.61
CA LEU A 794 -6.69 -94.30 -53.41
C LEU A 794 -6.25 -95.78 -53.11
N THR A 795 -7.00 -96.65 -52.38
CA THR A 795 -8.40 -97.14 -52.57
C THR A 795 -9.11 -97.71 -51.29
N ARG A 796 -10.38 -98.19 -51.43
CA ARG A 796 -11.30 -98.91 -50.46
C ARG A 796 -11.59 -100.36 -50.99
N PRO A 797 -12.51 -101.25 -50.48
CA PRO A 797 -13.57 -101.20 -49.42
C PRO A 797 -13.82 -102.50 -48.57
N ALA A 798 -14.97 -102.55 -47.85
CA ALA A 798 -15.84 -103.74 -47.49
C ALA A 798 -15.94 -104.25 -46.01
N GLY A 799 -17.11 -104.84 -45.66
CA GLY A 799 -17.49 -105.48 -44.36
C GLY A 799 -17.78 -107.00 -44.52
N PRO A 800 -18.74 -107.70 -43.81
CA PRO A 800 -19.96 -107.18 -43.10
C PRO A 800 -20.53 -108.01 -41.87
N ARG A 801 -21.75 -107.67 -41.37
CA ARG A 801 -22.75 -108.50 -40.60
C ARG A 801 -22.41 -108.90 -39.12
N ILE A 802 -23.33 -109.24 -38.18
CA ILE A 802 -24.81 -109.44 -38.14
C ILE A 802 -25.46 -109.12 -36.73
N HIS A 803 -26.81 -109.16 -36.62
CA HIS A 803 -27.77 -108.88 -35.50
C HIS A 803 -27.37 -109.24 -34.02
N ALA A 804 -28.03 -108.73 -32.95
CA ALA A 804 -29.41 -108.17 -32.75
C ALA A 804 -29.44 -107.00 -31.71
N CYS A 805 -30.52 -106.51 -31.03
CA CYS A 805 -31.94 -106.91 -30.88
C CYS A 805 -32.90 -105.71 -30.50
N SER A 806 -33.90 -105.92 -29.63
CA SER A 806 -35.00 -105.03 -29.16
C SER A 806 -34.60 -103.97 -28.10
N MET A 807 -35.18 -102.76 -27.93
CA MET A 807 -36.55 -102.17 -28.05
C MET A 807 -37.58 -102.64 -27.00
N PRO A 808 -38.65 -101.86 -26.63
CA PRO A 808 -39.16 -100.57 -27.15
C PRO A 808 -38.90 -99.35 -26.20
N SER A 809 -38.93 -98.07 -26.56
CA SER A 809 -39.85 -97.23 -27.38
C SER A 809 -41.23 -97.01 -26.72
N LEU A 810 -41.94 -95.88 -26.82
CA LEU A 810 -41.83 -94.64 -27.64
C LEU A 810 -41.49 -93.41 -26.73
N HIS A 811 -41.84 -92.10 -26.88
CA HIS A 811 -42.39 -91.11 -27.87
C HIS A 811 -42.13 -89.69 -27.25
N LYS A 812 -42.27 -88.48 -27.85
CA LYS A 812 -42.53 -87.94 -29.22
C LYS A 812 -42.06 -86.45 -29.29
N THR A 813 -42.30 -85.78 -30.41
CA THR A 813 -42.18 -84.33 -30.73
C THR A 813 -43.37 -83.90 -31.62
N PRO A 814 -43.49 -82.64 -32.10
CA PRO A 814 -43.41 -81.34 -31.43
C PRO A 814 -44.67 -80.46 -31.70
N ALA A 815 -44.65 -79.21 -31.23
CA ALA A 815 -45.29 -78.05 -31.86
C ALA A 815 -44.33 -76.85 -31.75
#